data_AF-A0A941Y8Q1-F1
#
_entry.id   AF-A0A941Y8Q1-F1
#
_cell.length_a   1.000
_cell.length_b   1.000
_cell.length_c   1.000
_cell.angle_alpha   90.00
_cell.angle_beta   90.00
_cell.angle_gamma   90.00
#
_symmetry.space_group_name_H-M   'P 1'
#
loop_
_entity.id
_entity.type
_entity.pdbx_description
1 polymer ?
#
loop_
_entity_poly.entity_id
_entity_poly.type
_entity_poly.pdbx_seq_one_letter_code
_entity_poly.pdbx_strand_id
1 'polypeptide(L)'
;MPDLTRTTGFHDLLLAESVLTISPAHWDTQFTYTFHNFSHPFVGDLIAKVNTESVEAMLDPAWLAALSTPDPGTHPDGDYFRALYQPRSSNLVQVRSFRQEIDVSPHGAYAGYNWELLFHLPLTIAVQLSKARRFAEAQRWFHVVFDPTCTDTQIAPPARFWKFLAFRAGGPPGRIDELLTLLSRPPDELTPDEQQARTDVLNGYRAILDTPFQPHAVARTRHIAYQYSVVMKYLDNLIAWGDDLFQQDTVESINEASQRYVLAANLLGPRPQRVPPRGAVAPKTFADLKAAGLDPMANALVELESHFPFNAGPVAPGGPGDDAAAAALYGIGSTLYFCVPRNPNLLMYWDTVADRLFKIRHCMNIAGVVRPLALFDPPIDPGLLVKAGAAGVDLSTPLSGLTQPVGPLRALPMIQKALELCAQVRDLGSALLSAQEKGDAEALARVRQRHEIQIQQMTQDARFVQWKQAQEATEALVRSRAGVLERYRHYRRLLGLADSDVSAVLTVDRRELTEDNFDDAYQQLVGQYGQVTAEQSYPPLVTAPEAAADLVALTLQTGNLHLNLSEFLDLNVLGPAGLVLRALAGSVDVTTAALSMLPDAYLDALPMGVGGHTQAGGGETLSRSGRSTAGALGTAALISEFAAGYAAKVGSYQRRTDEWILGHNQAANDLGAIGRQILASLIAEQIAHHDYDTVKQQVVCAQEVDQLLHDKFSDQDLYLWMQGEISRLYYQWYRLAFDTARRAERTMKQELMRPELDAQDFVQFNYWDGGRKGLLAGEALHLDVKRMEIAYHDNNKRELELVSHVSLRQLDPVALLALRAAGSCTVTVPEWLFDRDCPGHYLRRIKSVAVSIPSVVGPYAGVNCTLSLLRSTVRVSAALADGAYPRQGADDPRFVDLVGAQPSIVTSTAVADTGMFEAGLHEERFLPFEGAGAESTWKIELPTGYPTFDYSTISDVILHLRYTARRGVDAAKVDGALRDLLARAGQTGLALMVGLRHDLADEWQEFITGTDDFSATVDRTLFPYFTQSRPVTIVSLQLYGADVSRPRTIGDPAAATSALAASGAFAVDAAADPPGPGAVLTRSADADVFLVVRYTL
;
A
#
# COMPACT_ATOMS: atom_id res chain seq x y z
N MET A 1 -1.19 88.71 -55.46
CA MET A 1 -0.96 90.11 -55.84
C MET A 1 -2.26 90.89 -55.61
N PRO A 2 -2.26 92.16 -55.14
CA PRO A 2 -1.14 93.12 -54.89
C PRO A 2 -0.95 93.42 -53.38
N ASP A 3 0.26 93.49 -52.85
CA ASP A 3 1.28 94.56 -52.86
C ASP A 3 1.21 95.45 -51.59
N LEU A 4 1.96 95.03 -50.56
CA LEU A 4 2.32 95.87 -49.42
C LEU A 4 3.85 95.84 -49.30
N THR A 5 4.40 96.95 -49.77
CA THR A 5 5.76 97.45 -49.58
C THR A 5 6.32 97.20 -48.19
N ARG A 6 7.55 96.67 -48.16
CA ARG A 6 8.57 96.74 -47.08
C ARG A 6 8.16 97.53 -45.82
N THR A 7 7.85 96.81 -44.76
CA THR A 7 8.05 97.28 -43.39
C THR A 7 9.25 96.54 -42.81
N THR A 8 10.41 97.21 -42.83
CA THR A 8 11.58 96.78 -42.05
C THR A 8 11.23 96.85 -40.57
N GLY A 9 11.41 95.73 -39.85
CA GLY A 9 11.27 95.68 -38.41
C GLY A 9 12.33 96.52 -37.70
N PHE A 10 12.05 96.85 -36.44
CA PHE A 10 12.69 97.81 -35.53
C PHE A 10 14.24 97.82 -35.45
N HIS A 11 14.94 96.84 -36.01
CA HIS A 11 16.40 96.75 -35.95
C HIS A 11 17.15 97.19 -37.22
N ASP A 12 16.47 97.43 -38.35
CA ASP A 12 17.13 97.58 -39.66
C ASP A 12 17.19 99.02 -40.23
N LEU A 13 16.86 100.06 -39.45
CA LEU A 13 16.86 101.45 -39.95
C LEU A 13 17.94 102.37 -39.34
N LEU A 14 18.68 101.91 -38.31
CA LEU A 14 19.67 102.74 -37.60
C LEU A 14 21.13 102.32 -37.77
N LEU A 15 21.41 101.13 -38.34
CA LEU A 15 22.79 100.65 -38.55
C LEU A 15 23.29 100.76 -40.01
N ALA A 16 22.40 101.08 -40.96
CA ALA A 16 22.73 101.04 -42.39
C ALA A 16 23.22 102.37 -43.00
N GLU A 17 23.31 103.47 -42.23
CA GLU A 17 23.56 104.82 -42.80
C GLU A 17 24.72 105.62 -42.16
N SER A 18 25.67 104.99 -41.47
CA SER A 18 26.91 105.68 -41.06
C SER A 18 28.15 104.82 -41.22
N VAL A 19 28.52 104.56 -42.48
CA VAL A 19 29.93 104.33 -42.83
C VAL A 19 30.52 105.69 -43.16
N LEU A 20 31.48 106.18 -42.35
CA LEU A 20 32.60 106.99 -42.82
C LEU A 20 33.69 107.09 -41.73
N THR A 21 34.77 106.34 -41.96
CA THR A 21 36.12 106.40 -41.34
C THR A 21 36.27 106.08 -39.84
N ILE A 22 36.82 104.90 -39.50
CA ILE A 22 37.89 104.59 -38.50
C ILE A 22 38.12 103.05 -38.43
N SER A 23 39.39 102.61 -38.62
CA SER A 23 40.09 101.29 -38.43
C SER A 23 39.34 99.93 -38.48
N PRO A 24 39.80 98.91 -39.25
CA PRO A 24 39.15 97.59 -39.30
C PRO A 24 39.52 96.74 -38.06
N ALA A 25 38.53 96.44 -37.21
CA ALA A 25 38.65 95.50 -36.09
C ALA A 25 37.83 94.23 -36.35
N HIS A 26 38.40 93.11 -35.90
CA HIS A 26 37.87 91.73 -35.89
C HIS A 26 36.49 91.65 -35.20
N TRP A 27 35.56 90.85 -35.73
CA TRP A 27 34.26 90.58 -35.08
C TRP A 27 34.20 89.13 -34.58
N ASP A 28 34.25 88.94 -33.26
CA ASP A 28 34.25 87.64 -32.54
C ASP A 28 32.85 87.09 -32.19
N THR A 29 31.77 87.74 -32.60
CA THR A 29 30.41 87.35 -32.16
C THR A 29 29.60 86.69 -33.27
N GLN A 30 29.42 85.37 -33.17
CA GLN A 30 28.44 84.61 -33.95
C GLN A 30 27.12 84.51 -33.16
N PHE A 31 26.01 84.84 -33.81
CA PHE A 31 24.67 84.71 -33.24
C PHE A 31 24.01 83.43 -33.76
N THR A 32 23.58 82.55 -32.84
CA THR A 32 22.73 81.40 -33.20
C THR A 32 21.32 81.68 -32.71
N TYR A 33 20.37 81.87 -33.63
CA TYR A 33 18.96 81.97 -33.29
C TYR A 33 18.33 80.57 -33.38
N THR A 34 17.78 80.10 -32.26
CA THR A 34 17.08 78.81 -32.18
C THR A 34 15.58 79.05 -32.09
N PHE A 35 14.83 78.53 -33.05
CA PHE A 35 13.38 78.68 -33.11
C PHE A 35 12.70 77.38 -32.65
N HIS A 36 11.99 77.44 -31.53
CA HIS A 36 11.19 76.33 -31.01
C HIS A 36 9.72 76.45 -31.46
N ASN A 37 9.09 75.32 -31.76
CA ASN A 37 7.67 75.29 -32.04
C ASN A 37 6.87 75.28 -30.71
N PHE A 38 5.97 76.26 -30.53
CA PHE A 38 5.10 76.37 -29.35
C PHE A 38 3.69 75.80 -29.59
N SER A 39 3.45 75.15 -30.74
CA SER A 39 2.19 74.48 -31.08
C SER A 39 2.42 73.00 -31.32
N HIS A 40 1.48 72.15 -30.90
CA HIS A 40 1.56 70.71 -31.16
C HIS A 40 1.08 70.42 -32.60
N PRO A 41 1.94 69.90 -33.49
CA PRO A 41 1.64 69.82 -34.92
C PRO A 41 0.56 68.79 -35.29
N PHE A 42 0.42 67.71 -34.52
CA PHE A 42 -0.41 66.54 -34.88
C PHE A 42 -1.69 66.35 -34.05
N VAL A 43 -2.22 67.39 -33.39
CA VAL A 43 -3.42 67.24 -32.55
C VAL A 43 -4.63 66.74 -33.36
N GLY A 44 -4.80 67.26 -34.58
CA GLY A 44 -5.86 66.81 -35.48
C GLY A 44 -5.72 65.34 -35.87
N ASP A 45 -4.50 64.89 -36.18
CA ASP A 45 -4.22 63.50 -36.55
C ASP A 45 -4.42 62.54 -35.37
N LEU A 46 -4.02 62.93 -34.16
CA LEU A 46 -4.25 62.16 -32.94
C LEU A 46 -5.75 62.00 -32.65
N ILE A 47 -6.53 63.08 -32.71
CA ILE A 47 -7.99 63.04 -32.50
C ILE A 47 -8.67 62.19 -33.59
N ALA A 48 -8.26 62.38 -34.85
CA ALA A 48 -8.79 61.60 -35.96
C ALA A 48 -8.53 60.11 -35.75
N LYS A 49 -7.31 59.73 -35.39
CA LYS A 49 -6.91 58.33 -35.15
C LYS A 49 -7.72 57.68 -34.03
N VAL A 50 -7.98 58.40 -32.94
CA VAL A 50 -8.84 57.90 -31.85
C VAL A 50 -10.29 57.72 -32.30
N ASN A 51 -10.83 58.68 -33.06
CA ASN A 51 -12.23 58.65 -33.49
C ASN A 51 -12.49 57.62 -34.59
N THR A 52 -11.52 57.34 -35.46
CA THR A 52 -11.68 56.39 -36.57
C THR A 52 -11.29 54.97 -36.20
N GLU A 53 -10.34 54.78 -35.30
CA GLU A 53 -9.82 53.45 -34.94
C GLU A 53 -9.97 53.17 -33.44
N SER A 54 -9.00 53.57 -32.61
CA SER A 54 -9.02 53.35 -31.16
C SER A 54 -7.90 54.11 -30.44
N VAL A 55 -7.95 54.13 -29.11
CA VAL A 55 -6.87 54.66 -28.26
C VAL A 55 -5.59 53.85 -28.42
N GLU A 56 -5.67 52.52 -28.58
CA GLU A 56 -4.50 51.66 -28.77
C GLU A 56 -3.79 51.95 -30.10
N ALA A 57 -4.56 52.21 -31.16
CA ALA A 57 -4.03 52.59 -32.47
C ALA A 57 -3.39 53.99 -32.47
N MET A 58 -3.93 54.94 -31.69
CA MET A 58 -3.30 56.25 -31.49
C MET A 58 -1.96 56.14 -30.75
N LEU A 59 -1.84 55.17 -29.82
CA LEU A 59 -0.63 54.95 -29.04
C LEU A 59 0.39 54.04 -29.73
N ASP A 60 0.17 53.65 -30.99
CA ASP A 60 1.11 52.82 -31.73
C ASP A 60 2.42 53.57 -32.04
N PRO A 61 3.58 53.12 -31.52
CA PRO A 61 4.87 53.76 -31.75
C PRO A 61 5.29 53.87 -33.21
N ALA A 62 4.94 52.89 -34.06
CA ALA A 62 5.37 52.90 -35.46
C ALA A 62 4.67 54.03 -36.22
N TRP A 63 3.36 54.19 -35.98
CA TRP A 63 2.59 55.32 -36.50
C TRP A 63 3.04 56.65 -35.90
N LEU A 64 3.20 56.74 -34.58
CA LEU A 64 3.64 57.97 -33.91
C LEU A 64 5.03 58.43 -34.38
N ALA A 65 5.95 57.52 -34.67
CA ALA A 65 7.27 57.83 -35.23
C ALA A 65 7.22 58.21 -36.72
N ALA A 66 6.22 57.74 -37.46
CA ALA A 66 6.01 58.08 -38.87
C ALA A 66 5.35 59.45 -39.06
N LEU A 67 4.77 60.05 -38.01
CA LEU A 67 4.24 61.41 -38.01
C LEU A 67 5.38 62.43 -38.07
N SER A 68 5.82 62.74 -39.29
CA SER A 68 6.75 63.83 -39.58
C SER A 68 6.27 64.61 -40.79
N THR A 69 6.21 65.93 -40.70
CA THR A 69 5.79 66.83 -41.79
C THR A 69 6.92 67.77 -42.21
N PRO A 70 7.07 68.08 -43.52
CA PRO A 70 6.16 67.73 -44.63
C PRO A 70 6.47 66.40 -45.32
N ASP A 71 5.52 65.93 -46.13
CA ASP A 71 5.65 64.80 -47.06
C ASP A 71 6.99 64.88 -47.85
N PRO A 72 7.85 63.83 -47.81
CA PRO A 72 9.15 63.84 -48.48
C PRO A 72 9.05 64.11 -50.00
N GLY A 73 7.88 63.94 -50.60
CA GLY A 73 7.62 64.26 -52.01
C GLY A 73 7.50 65.75 -52.36
N THR A 74 7.20 66.65 -51.40
CA THR A 74 6.96 68.08 -51.69
C THR A 74 8.01 69.05 -51.10
N HIS A 75 8.76 68.65 -50.06
CA HIS A 75 9.80 69.49 -49.46
C HIS A 75 11.02 68.69 -48.97
N PRO A 76 12.17 68.71 -49.68
CA PRO A 76 13.31 67.82 -49.42
C PRO A 76 14.09 68.10 -48.11
N ASP A 77 13.92 69.27 -47.47
CA ASP A 77 14.69 69.65 -46.27
C ASP A 77 13.94 69.41 -44.93
N GLY A 78 12.66 69.03 -44.95
CA GLY A 78 11.91 68.56 -43.77
C GLY A 78 11.68 69.57 -42.63
N ASP A 79 11.89 70.87 -42.86
CA ASP A 79 11.84 71.90 -41.82
C ASP A 79 10.76 72.96 -42.13
N TYR A 80 9.64 72.91 -41.38
CA TYR A 80 8.49 73.82 -41.52
C TYR A 80 8.91 75.30 -41.42
N PHE A 81 9.82 75.62 -40.50
CA PHE A 81 10.27 77.00 -40.29
C PHE A 81 11.06 77.51 -41.51
N ARG A 82 11.94 76.68 -42.08
CA ARG A 82 12.68 77.03 -43.29
C ARG A 82 11.79 77.18 -44.52
N ALA A 83 10.74 76.35 -44.61
CA ALA A 83 9.75 76.46 -45.68
C ALA A 83 8.94 77.76 -45.60
N LEU A 84 8.54 78.20 -44.40
CA LEU A 84 7.71 79.40 -44.21
C LEU A 84 8.51 80.71 -44.20
N TYR A 85 9.70 80.72 -43.58
CA TYR A 85 10.45 81.95 -43.29
C TYR A 85 11.72 82.14 -44.11
N GLN A 86 12.19 81.13 -44.88
CA GLN A 86 13.39 81.19 -45.72
C GLN A 86 14.57 81.95 -45.07
N PRO A 87 15.05 81.51 -43.88
CA PRO A 87 16.03 82.27 -43.11
C PRO A 87 17.37 82.38 -43.87
N ARG A 88 17.90 83.60 -44.01
CA ARG A 88 19.24 83.83 -44.56
C ARG A 88 20.29 83.57 -43.48
N SER A 89 21.06 82.51 -43.63
CA SER A 89 22.21 82.23 -42.78
C SER A 89 23.49 82.87 -43.34
N SER A 90 24.37 83.34 -42.46
CA SER A 90 25.70 83.88 -42.81
C SER A 90 26.74 83.40 -41.78
N ASN A 91 28.03 83.65 -42.02
CA ASN A 91 29.10 83.30 -41.08
C ASN A 91 28.95 83.97 -39.69
N LEU A 92 28.13 85.02 -39.58
CA LEU A 92 27.81 85.72 -38.34
C LEU A 92 26.47 85.29 -37.72
N VAL A 93 25.56 84.70 -38.50
CA VAL A 93 24.20 84.35 -38.04
C VAL A 93 23.82 82.93 -38.49
N GLN A 94 23.72 82.02 -37.52
CA GLN A 94 23.21 80.67 -37.72
C GLN A 94 21.75 80.58 -37.24
N VAL A 95 20.92 79.84 -37.98
CA VAL A 95 19.52 79.61 -37.61
C VAL A 95 19.29 78.11 -37.43
N ARG A 96 18.92 77.71 -36.22
CA ARG A 96 18.50 76.35 -35.87
C ARG A 96 16.98 76.31 -35.78
N SER A 97 16.37 75.39 -36.49
CA SER A 97 14.93 75.14 -36.50
C SER A 97 14.69 73.64 -36.45
N PHE A 98 13.56 73.24 -35.87
CA PHE A 98 13.23 71.85 -35.61
C PHE A 98 12.15 71.36 -36.57
N ARG A 99 12.20 70.06 -36.88
CA ARG A 99 11.19 69.38 -37.68
C ARG A 99 9.87 69.30 -36.90
N GLN A 100 8.75 69.19 -37.61
CA GLN A 100 7.48 68.85 -36.96
C GLN A 100 7.49 67.36 -36.64
N GLU A 101 7.69 67.04 -35.36
CA GLU A 101 7.70 65.68 -34.80
C GLU A 101 6.98 65.67 -33.43
N ILE A 102 6.68 64.49 -32.90
CA ILE A 102 6.18 64.36 -31.52
C ILE A 102 7.35 64.58 -30.56
N ASP A 103 7.50 65.82 -30.10
CA ASP A 103 8.56 66.21 -29.18
C ASP A 103 8.37 65.56 -27.80
N VAL A 104 9.34 64.75 -27.40
CA VAL A 104 9.47 64.12 -26.08
C VAL A 104 10.74 64.55 -25.37
N SER A 105 11.42 65.59 -25.85
CA SER A 105 12.65 66.11 -25.26
C SER A 105 12.37 66.80 -23.91
N PRO A 106 13.32 66.79 -22.95
CA PRO A 106 13.12 67.40 -21.64
C PRO A 106 12.84 68.92 -21.64
N HIS A 107 13.29 69.62 -22.69
CA HIS A 107 13.18 71.07 -22.83
C HIS A 107 12.13 71.51 -23.88
N GLY A 108 11.35 70.56 -24.42
CA GLY A 108 10.30 70.82 -25.40
C GLY A 108 9.12 71.59 -24.80
N ALA A 109 8.63 72.60 -25.53
CA ALA A 109 7.57 73.50 -25.03
C ALA A 109 6.25 72.77 -24.68
N TYR A 110 5.91 71.72 -25.43
CA TYR A 110 4.71 70.90 -25.23
C TYR A 110 5.03 69.44 -24.86
N ALA A 111 6.31 69.10 -24.68
CA ALA A 111 6.74 67.73 -24.36
C ALA A 111 6.13 67.22 -23.05
N GLY A 112 5.90 68.08 -22.05
CA GLY A 112 5.24 67.71 -20.80
C GLY A 112 3.88 67.05 -21.00
N TYR A 113 3.06 67.55 -21.93
CA TYR A 113 1.75 66.97 -22.26
C TYR A 113 1.88 65.64 -23.01
N ASN A 114 2.89 65.51 -23.87
CA ASN A 114 3.17 64.24 -24.57
C ASN A 114 3.62 63.15 -23.59
N TRP A 115 4.45 63.50 -22.60
CA TRP A 115 4.84 62.60 -21.51
C TRP A 115 3.64 62.21 -20.63
N GLU A 116 2.73 63.15 -20.37
CA GLU A 116 1.50 62.84 -19.64
C GLU A 116 0.59 61.89 -20.42
N LEU A 117 0.28 62.23 -21.67
CA LEU A 117 -0.65 61.50 -22.54
C LEU A 117 -0.15 60.11 -22.91
N LEU A 118 1.11 60.00 -23.32
CA LEU A 118 1.66 58.77 -23.92
C LEU A 118 2.32 57.85 -22.89
N PHE A 119 2.62 58.32 -21.67
CA PHE A 119 3.32 57.54 -20.65
C PHE A 119 2.64 57.54 -19.27
N HIS A 120 2.44 58.72 -18.64
CA HIS A 120 1.94 58.76 -17.26
C HIS A 120 0.49 58.30 -17.13
N LEU A 121 -0.40 58.69 -18.06
CA LEU A 121 -1.80 58.28 -18.06
C LEU A 121 -1.96 56.76 -18.24
N PRO A 122 -1.41 56.11 -19.29
CA PRO A 122 -1.47 54.66 -19.44
C PRO A 122 -0.94 53.90 -18.21
N LEU A 123 0.19 54.34 -17.66
CA LEU A 123 0.79 53.71 -16.47
C LEU A 123 -0.10 53.84 -15.24
N THR A 124 -0.69 55.02 -15.01
CA THR A 124 -1.56 55.26 -13.84
C THR A 124 -2.84 54.44 -13.94
N ILE A 125 -3.45 54.36 -15.14
CA ILE A 125 -4.63 53.52 -15.39
C ILE A 125 -4.30 52.06 -15.09
N ALA A 126 -3.18 51.54 -15.60
CA ALA A 126 -2.75 50.17 -15.34
C ALA A 126 -2.59 49.88 -13.84
N VAL A 127 -1.95 50.79 -13.09
CA VAL A 127 -1.74 50.64 -11.65
C VAL A 127 -3.06 50.67 -10.87
N GLN A 128 -4.00 51.56 -11.22
CA GLN A 128 -5.30 51.61 -10.54
C GLN A 128 -6.16 50.37 -10.83
N LEU A 129 -6.15 49.88 -12.07
CA LEU A 129 -6.81 48.62 -12.44
C LEU A 129 -6.21 47.43 -11.68
N SER A 130 -4.89 47.39 -11.53
CA SER A 130 -4.20 46.36 -10.75
C SER A 130 -4.60 46.40 -9.27
N LYS A 131 -4.65 47.59 -8.65
CA LYS A 131 -5.13 47.77 -7.27
C LYS A 131 -6.60 47.35 -7.10
N ALA A 132 -7.42 47.57 -8.12
CA ALA A 132 -8.81 47.13 -8.18
C ALA A 132 -8.98 45.63 -8.54
N ARG A 133 -7.87 44.85 -8.60
CA ARG A 133 -7.82 43.43 -8.97
C ARG A 133 -8.28 43.09 -10.39
N ARG A 134 -8.32 44.07 -11.31
CA ARG A 134 -8.62 43.86 -12.74
C ARG A 134 -7.32 43.59 -13.51
N PHE A 135 -6.66 42.49 -13.17
CA PHE A 135 -5.27 42.23 -13.58
C PHE A 135 -5.06 42.07 -15.09
N ALA A 136 -6.00 41.43 -15.79
CA ALA A 136 -5.94 41.24 -17.24
C ALA A 136 -6.06 42.58 -18.01
N GLU A 137 -6.96 43.46 -17.55
CA GLU A 137 -7.11 44.79 -18.14
C GLU A 137 -5.93 45.69 -17.80
N ALA A 138 -5.42 45.63 -16.57
CA ALA A 138 -4.20 46.31 -16.18
C ALA A 138 -3.02 45.90 -17.07
N GLN A 139 -2.90 44.60 -17.39
CA GLN A 139 -1.86 44.09 -18.27
C GLN A 139 -1.92 44.69 -19.67
N ARG A 140 -3.12 44.84 -20.26
CA ARG A 140 -3.29 45.50 -21.57
C ARG A 140 -2.77 46.94 -21.55
N TRP A 141 -3.10 47.70 -20.51
CA TRP A 141 -2.60 49.07 -20.34
C TRP A 141 -1.09 49.14 -20.09
N PHE A 142 -0.51 48.15 -19.40
CA PHE A 142 0.95 48.07 -19.31
C PHE A 142 1.59 47.80 -20.68
N HIS A 143 1.01 46.95 -21.54
CA HIS A 143 1.52 46.63 -22.87
C HIS A 143 1.55 47.82 -23.83
N VAL A 144 0.73 48.84 -23.59
CA VAL A 144 0.78 50.13 -24.33
C VAL A 144 2.09 50.90 -24.06
N VAL A 145 2.78 50.63 -22.95
CA VAL A 145 4.05 51.28 -22.59
C VAL A 145 5.23 50.31 -22.70
N PHE A 146 5.06 49.10 -22.15
CA PHE A 146 6.05 48.04 -22.08
C PHE A 146 5.40 46.69 -22.40
N ASP A 147 5.75 46.13 -23.54
CA ASP A 147 5.30 44.81 -23.99
C ASP A 147 6.49 43.86 -24.14
N PRO A 148 6.74 43.00 -23.13
CA PRO A 148 7.82 42.01 -23.19
C PRO A 148 7.53 40.85 -24.16
N THR A 149 6.32 40.77 -24.73
CA THR A 149 5.90 39.71 -25.66
C THR A 149 5.99 40.12 -27.13
N CYS A 150 6.37 41.37 -27.42
CA CYS A 150 6.52 41.90 -28.76
C CYS A 150 7.53 41.06 -29.60
N THR A 151 7.06 40.49 -30.71
CA THR A 151 7.83 39.63 -31.62
C THR A 151 8.43 40.37 -32.82
N ASP A 152 8.26 41.70 -32.90
CA ASP A 152 8.81 42.52 -33.98
C ASP A 152 10.34 42.38 -34.05
N THR A 153 10.85 41.97 -35.21
CA THR A 153 12.29 41.81 -35.48
C THR A 153 12.88 42.97 -36.26
N GLN A 154 12.08 43.95 -36.70
CA GLN A 154 12.57 45.12 -37.42
C GLN A 154 13.39 46.05 -36.53
N ILE A 155 13.14 46.00 -35.21
CA ILE A 155 13.86 46.77 -34.20
C ILE A 155 14.63 45.82 -33.28
N ALA A 156 15.91 46.13 -33.03
CA ALA A 156 16.74 45.34 -32.15
C ALA A 156 16.25 45.40 -30.68
N PRO A 157 16.29 44.28 -29.93
CA PRO A 157 16.16 44.31 -28.47
C PRO A 157 17.26 45.20 -27.84
N PRO A 158 16.96 45.98 -26.79
CA PRO A 158 15.72 46.02 -26.00
C PRO A 158 14.66 47.02 -26.51
N ALA A 159 14.97 47.85 -27.51
CA ALA A 159 14.10 48.95 -27.94
C ALA A 159 12.71 48.49 -28.42
N ARG A 160 12.62 47.30 -29.03
CA ARG A 160 11.34 46.73 -29.50
C ARG A 160 10.28 46.48 -28.42
N PHE A 161 10.69 46.29 -27.15
CA PHE A 161 9.78 46.00 -26.05
C PHE A 161 9.16 47.27 -25.45
N TRP A 162 9.73 48.43 -25.77
CA TRP A 162 9.21 49.72 -25.36
C TRP A 162 8.31 50.30 -26.46
N LYS A 163 7.09 50.64 -26.09
CA LYS A 163 6.12 51.24 -27.00
C LYS A 163 6.08 52.77 -26.88
N PHE A 164 6.60 53.34 -25.79
CA PHE A 164 6.75 54.78 -25.65
C PHE A 164 7.96 55.31 -26.44
N LEU A 165 7.75 56.36 -27.26
CA LEU A 165 8.75 56.91 -28.19
C LEU A 165 10.09 57.26 -27.52
N ALA A 166 10.07 57.92 -26.35
CA ALA A 166 11.31 58.33 -25.69
C ALA A 166 12.20 57.15 -25.23
N PHE A 167 11.60 55.99 -24.99
CA PHE A 167 12.31 54.76 -24.61
C PHE A 167 12.68 53.89 -25.81
N ARG A 168 11.98 54.05 -26.94
CA ARG A 168 12.17 53.30 -28.19
C ARG A 168 13.21 53.95 -29.12
N ALA A 169 13.25 55.28 -29.19
CA ALA A 169 14.12 56.05 -30.09
C ALA A 169 15.37 56.64 -29.42
N GLY A 170 15.43 56.69 -28.08
CA GLY A 170 16.58 57.22 -27.35
C GLY A 170 17.80 56.30 -27.43
N GLY A 171 18.99 56.87 -27.65
CA GLY A 171 20.28 56.20 -27.47
C GLY A 171 20.44 55.58 -26.06
N PRO A 172 21.56 54.86 -25.79
CA PRO A 172 21.68 53.97 -24.64
C PRO A 172 21.16 54.63 -23.35
N PRO A 173 20.27 53.95 -22.60
CA PRO A 173 19.64 54.52 -21.42
C PRO A 173 20.74 54.83 -20.43
N GLY A 174 21.13 56.11 -20.32
CA GLY A 174 22.36 56.54 -19.68
C GLY A 174 22.61 55.76 -18.39
N ARG A 175 23.40 54.68 -18.51
CA ARG A 175 23.71 53.86 -17.34
C ARG A 175 24.49 54.79 -16.43
N ILE A 176 24.35 54.60 -15.12
CA ILE A 176 25.11 55.44 -14.18
C ILE A 176 26.61 55.37 -14.54
N ASP A 177 27.09 54.21 -14.95
CA ASP A 177 28.45 54.00 -15.47
C ASP A 177 28.77 54.91 -16.68
N GLU A 178 27.90 54.95 -17.70
CA GLU A 178 28.09 55.75 -18.92
C GLU A 178 28.02 57.26 -18.63
N LEU A 179 27.09 57.67 -17.78
CA LEU A 179 26.97 59.07 -17.32
C LEU A 179 28.21 59.49 -16.54
N LEU A 180 28.74 58.62 -15.68
CA LEU A 180 29.98 58.88 -14.95
C LEU A 180 31.18 58.95 -15.91
N THR A 181 31.24 58.10 -16.95
CA THR A 181 32.30 58.18 -17.97
C THR A 181 32.22 59.43 -18.84
N LEU A 182 31.00 59.93 -19.12
CA LEU A 182 30.79 61.20 -19.83
C LEU A 182 31.23 62.39 -18.96
N LEU A 183 30.98 62.31 -17.65
CA LEU A 183 31.36 63.36 -16.70
C LEU A 183 32.86 63.36 -16.38
N SER A 184 33.53 62.19 -16.48
CA SER A 184 34.96 62.04 -16.18
C SER A 184 35.90 62.46 -17.31
N ARG A 185 35.42 62.59 -18.55
CA ARG A 185 36.23 63.04 -19.71
C ARG A 185 36.36 64.58 -19.72
N PRO A 186 37.55 65.14 -20.03
CA PRO A 186 37.74 66.59 -20.10
C PRO A 186 36.97 67.20 -21.29
N PRO A 187 36.40 68.42 -21.15
CA PRO A 187 35.49 69.02 -22.13
C PRO A 187 36.08 69.15 -23.54
N ASP A 188 37.40 69.25 -23.66
CA ASP A 188 38.13 69.43 -24.92
C ASP A 188 38.19 68.15 -25.77
N GLU A 189 37.90 66.99 -25.18
CA GLU A 189 37.89 65.67 -25.85
C GLU A 189 36.48 65.20 -26.25
N LEU A 190 35.43 65.95 -25.89
CA LEU A 190 34.04 65.60 -26.19
C LEU A 190 33.61 66.16 -27.55
N THR A 191 32.83 65.37 -28.28
CA THR A 191 32.09 65.87 -29.45
C THR A 191 31.06 66.94 -29.02
N PRO A 192 30.64 67.86 -29.92
CA PRO A 192 29.65 68.89 -29.58
C PRO A 192 28.34 68.33 -28.99
N ASP A 193 27.91 67.16 -29.46
CA ASP A 193 26.71 66.47 -28.96
C ASP A 193 26.94 65.88 -27.55
N GLU A 194 28.12 65.31 -27.29
CA GLU A 194 28.52 64.85 -25.95
C GLU A 194 28.66 66.01 -24.96
N GLN A 195 29.14 67.18 -25.39
CA GLN A 195 29.21 68.39 -24.57
C GLN A 195 27.82 68.89 -24.16
N GLN A 196 26.85 68.84 -25.08
CA GLN A 196 25.46 69.17 -24.79
C GLN A 196 24.85 68.16 -23.82
N ALA A 197 25.02 66.85 -24.06
CA ALA A 197 24.55 65.79 -23.17
C ALA A 197 25.15 65.92 -21.76
N ARG A 198 26.44 66.26 -21.64
CA ARG A 198 27.11 66.54 -20.36
C ARG A 198 26.46 67.71 -19.63
N THR A 199 26.13 68.77 -20.36
CA THR A 199 25.46 69.96 -19.79
C THR A 199 24.06 69.64 -19.31
N ASP A 200 23.30 68.86 -20.08
CA ASP A 200 21.94 68.43 -19.72
C ASP A 200 21.94 67.54 -18.47
N VAL A 201 22.90 66.63 -18.35
CA VAL A 201 23.09 65.79 -17.15
C VAL A 201 23.42 66.63 -15.92
N LEU A 202 24.30 67.63 -16.05
CA LEU A 202 24.65 68.54 -14.96
C LEU A 202 23.47 69.44 -14.54
N ASN A 203 22.71 69.96 -15.49
CA ASN A 203 21.49 70.73 -15.22
C ASN A 203 20.42 69.87 -14.54
N GLY A 204 20.26 68.64 -15.00
CA GLY A 204 19.42 67.64 -14.35
C GLY A 204 19.84 67.37 -12.90
N TYR A 205 21.14 67.19 -12.67
CA TYR A 205 21.66 66.97 -11.32
C TYR A 205 21.43 68.17 -10.39
N ARG A 206 21.56 69.40 -10.90
CA ARG A 206 21.19 70.62 -10.16
C ARG A 206 19.71 70.63 -9.79
N ALA A 207 18.82 70.27 -10.72
CA ALA A 207 17.38 70.17 -10.43
C ALA A 207 17.06 69.15 -9.33
N ILE A 208 17.80 68.03 -9.27
CA ILE A 208 17.69 67.05 -8.18
C ILE A 208 18.16 67.66 -6.85
N LEU A 209 19.28 68.40 -6.84
CA LEU A 209 19.78 69.05 -5.62
C LEU A 209 18.82 70.12 -5.09
N ASP A 210 18.18 70.87 -5.99
CA ASP A 210 17.18 71.89 -5.63
C ASP A 210 15.90 71.25 -5.07
N THR A 211 15.57 70.03 -5.49
CA THR A 211 14.35 69.30 -5.08
C THR A 211 14.62 67.82 -4.74
N PRO A 212 15.36 67.51 -3.65
CA PRO A 212 15.93 66.18 -3.40
C PRO A 212 14.90 65.08 -3.12
N PHE A 213 13.67 65.43 -2.76
CA PHE A 213 12.60 64.47 -2.45
C PHE A 213 11.59 64.27 -3.60
N GLN A 214 11.86 64.81 -4.79
CA GLN A 214 11.00 64.62 -5.97
C GLN A 214 11.54 63.51 -6.90
N PRO A 215 10.98 62.28 -6.87
CA PRO A 215 11.50 61.17 -7.68
C PRO A 215 11.34 61.40 -9.18
N HIS A 216 10.35 62.19 -9.61
CA HIS A 216 10.15 62.56 -11.00
C HIS A 216 11.28 63.47 -11.54
N ALA A 217 11.89 64.30 -10.69
CA ALA A 217 13.07 65.08 -11.08
C ALA A 217 14.23 64.13 -11.42
N VAL A 218 14.48 63.13 -10.59
CA VAL A 218 15.48 62.07 -10.87
C VAL A 218 15.15 61.33 -12.16
N ALA A 219 13.90 60.91 -12.34
CA ALA A 219 13.50 60.10 -13.49
C ALA A 219 13.47 60.87 -14.82
N ARG A 220 13.29 62.19 -14.81
CA ARG A 220 13.44 63.06 -16.00
C ARG A 220 14.89 63.23 -16.43
N THR A 221 15.84 63.18 -15.50
CA THR A 221 17.28 63.22 -15.82
C THR A 221 17.82 61.87 -16.26
N ARG A 222 17.23 60.78 -15.71
CA ARG A 222 17.62 59.40 -15.96
C ARG A 222 16.37 58.59 -16.28
N HIS A 223 16.00 58.56 -17.56
CA HIS A 223 14.80 57.87 -18.04
C HIS A 223 14.73 56.38 -17.65
N ILE A 224 15.89 55.75 -17.39
CA ILE A 224 15.95 54.37 -16.88
C ILE A 224 15.19 54.18 -15.56
N ALA A 225 15.05 55.20 -14.72
CA ALA A 225 14.27 55.11 -13.49
C ALA A 225 12.77 54.94 -13.78
N TYR A 226 12.25 55.59 -14.83
CA TYR A 226 10.88 55.34 -15.29
C TYR A 226 10.73 53.94 -15.86
N GLN A 227 11.70 53.48 -16.64
CA GLN A 227 11.70 52.11 -17.18
C GLN A 227 11.67 51.06 -16.05
N TYR A 228 12.51 51.20 -15.01
CA TYR A 228 12.47 50.35 -13.82
C TYR A 228 11.10 50.41 -13.13
N SER A 229 10.53 51.60 -12.96
CA SER A 229 9.20 51.75 -12.36
C SER A 229 8.13 50.98 -13.14
N VAL A 230 8.11 51.04 -14.47
CA VAL A 230 7.15 50.30 -15.29
C VAL A 230 7.33 48.80 -15.12
N VAL A 231 8.56 48.29 -15.23
CA VAL A 231 8.85 46.86 -15.08
C VAL A 231 8.48 46.36 -13.69
N MET A 232 8.82 47.10 -12.63
CA MET A 232 8.45 46.76 -11.25
C MET A 232 6.92 46.75 -11.07
N LYS A 233 6.20 47.71 -11.63
CA LYS A 233 4.72 47.75 -11.56
C LYS A 233 4.05 46.65 -12.38
N TYR A 234 4.65 46.26 -13.50
CA TYR A 234 4.21 45.11 -14.27
C TYR A 234 4.43 43.79 -13.50
N LEU A 235 5.57 43.64 -12.83
CA LEU A 235 5.85 42.51 -11.94
C LEU A 235 4.89 42.49 -10.74
N ASP A 236 4.60 43.63 -10.12
CA ASP A 236 3.57 43.76 -9.07
C ASP A 236 2.23 43.19 -9.56
N ASN A 237 1.81 43.55 -10.78
CA ASN A 237 0.55 43.07 -11.36
C ASN A 237 0.57 41.55 -11.59
N LEU A 238 1.66 40.99 -12.13
CA LEU A 238 1.78 39.54 -12.34
C LEU A 238 1.80 38.76 -11.03
N ILE A 239 2.52 39.25 -10.03
CA ILE A 239 2.61 38.61 -8.71
C ILE A 239 1.28 38.72 -7.98
N ALA A 240 0.62 39.89 -7.99
CA ALA A 240 -0.68 40.08 -7.36
C ALA A 240 -1.77 39.21 -8.01
N TRP A 241 -1.73 39.08 -9.35
CA TRP A 241 -2.61 38.16 -10.06
C TRP A 241 -2.32 36.70 -9.70
N GLY A 242 -1.04 36.32 -9.66
CA GLY A 242 -0.63 34.99 -9.19
C GLY A 242 -1.09 34.71 -7.76
N ASP A 243 -0.95 35.69 -6.85
CA ASP A 243 -1.35 35.58 -5.44
C ASP A 243 -2.87 35.44 -5.30
N ASP A 244 -3.67 36.16 -6.09
CA ASP A 244 -5.14 36.04 -6.09
C ASP A 244 -5.59 34.66 -6.60
N LEU A 245 -4.98 34.15 -7.67
CA LEU A 245 -5.22 32.80 -8.18
C LEU A 245 -4.74 31.70 -7.20
N PHE A 246 -3.61 31.92 -6.53
CA PHE A 246 -3.07 30.99 -5.54
C PHE A 246 -3.94 30.93 -4.28
N GLN A 247 -4.58 32.04 -3.89
CA GLN A 247 -5.54 32.07 -2.78
C GLN A 247 -6.86 31.34 -3.07
N GLN A 248 -7.23 31.15 -4.35
CA GLN A 248 -8.43 30.38 -4.72
C GLN A 248 -8.28 28.88 -4.44
N ASP A 249 -7.04 28.38 -4.32
CA ASP A 249 -6.69 27.04 -3.84
C ASP A 249 -7.34 25.88 -4.62
N THR A 250 -7.50 26.02 -5.95
CA THR A 250 -7.92 24.92 -6.84
C THR A 250 -6.74 24.46 -7.70
N VAL A 251 -6.80 23.22 -8.21
CA VAL A 251 -5.72 22.66 -9.05
C VAL A 251 -5.51 23.51 -10.31
N GLU A 252 -6.61 23.95 -10.93
CA GLU A 252 -6.60 24.80 -12.11
C GLU A 252 -6.04 26.20 -11.79
N SER A 253 -6.46 26.82 -10.67
CA SER A 253 -5.99 28.16 -10.30
C SER A 253 -4.53 28.16 -9.87
N ILE A 254 -4.04 27.10 -9.21
CA ILE A 254 -2.64 26.93 -8.84
C ILE A 254 -1.77 26.77 -10.08
N ASN A 255 -2.23 26.03 -11.08
CA ASN A 255 -1.52 25.90 -12.36
C ASN A 255 -1.45 27.24 -13.09
N GLU A 256 -2.54 28.02 -13.10
CA GLU A 256 -2.52 29.36 -13.69
C GLU A 256 -1.61 30.32 -12.91
N ALA A 257 -1.67 30.32 -11.57
CA ALA A 257 -0.80 31.12 -10.71
C ALA A 257 0.68 30.79 -10.97
N SER A 258 1.01 29.50 -11.12
CA SER A 258 2.35 29.03 -11.47
C SER A 258 2.84 29.64 -12.76
N GLN A 259 2.00 29.71 -13.81
CA GLN A 259 2.38 30.34 -15.07
C GLN A 259 2.66 31.85 -14.90
N ARG A 260 1.87 32.56 -14.07
CA ARG A 260 2.11 33.99 -13.78
C ARG A 260 3.44 34.21 -13.05
N TYR A 261 3.75 33.39 -12.05
CA TYR A 261 5.02 33.49 -11.33
C TYR A 261 6.22 33.07 -12.19
N VAL A 262 6.09 32.07 -13.05
CA VAL A 262 7.15 31.68 -14.01
C VAL A 262 7.39 32.80 -15.02
N LEU A 263 6.33 33.45 -15.52
CA LEU A 263 6.48 34.62 -16.38
C LEU A 263 7.22 35.76 -15.66
N ALA A 264 6.88 36.04 -14.41
CA ALA A 264 7.58 37.02 -13.58
C ALA A 264 9.06 36.63 -13.35
N ALA A 265 9.35 35.34 -13.10
CA ALA A 265 10.71 34.84 -12.95
C ALA A 265 11.54 34.97 -14.25
N ASN A 266 10.93 34.70 -15.41
CA ASN A 266 11.58 34.85 -16.71
C ASN A 266 11.90 36.30 -17.03
N LEU A 267 11.03 37.24 -16.66
CA LEU A 267 11.27 38.67 -16.83
C LEU A 267 12.37 39.19 -15.90
N LEU A 268 12.45 38.66 -14.67
CA LEU A 268 13.50 38.99 -13.71
C LEU A 268 14.86 38.40 -14.10
N GLY A 269 14.89 37.22 -14.72
CA GLY A 269 16.12 36.50 -15.04
C GLY A 269 16.85 35.96 -13.80
N PRO A 270 18.09 35.47 -13.96
CA PRO A 270 18.86 34.93 -12.84
C PRO A 270 19.15 36.02 -11.79
N ARG A 271 19.06 35.65 -10.51
CA ARG A 271 19.33 36.58 -9.40
C ARG A 271 20.75 37.17 -9.54
N PRO A 272 20.92 38.50 -9.47
CA PRO A 272 22.24 39.13 -9.58
C PRO A 272 23.23 38.66 -8.51
N GLN A 273 24.35 38.08 -8.93
CA GLN A 273 25.40 37.60 -8.02
C GLN A 273 26.07 38.75 -7.26
N ARG A 274 26.45 38.52 -6.01
CA ARG A 274 27.23 39.49 -5.22
C ARG A 274 28.67 39.52 -5.72
N VAL A 275 29.07 40.60 -6.38
CA VAL A 275 30.48 40.82 -6.75
C VAL A 275 31.25 41.07 -5.45
N PRO A 276 32.27 40.25 -5.13
CA PRO A 276 33.11 40.48 -3.96
C PRO A 276 33.89 41.81 -4.13
N PRO A 277 34.14 42.55 -3.04
CA PRO A 277 34.91 43.79 -3.12
C PRO A 277 36.31 43.52 -3.67
N ARG A 278 36.76 44.32 -4.66
CA ARG A 278 38.04 44.14 -5.37
C ARG A 278 39.28 44.62 -4.59
N GLY A 279 39.19 44.67 -3.26
CA GLY A 279 40.24 45.17 -2.36
C GLY A 279 39.64 45.77 -1.09
N ALA A 280 40.48 46.05 -0.10
CA ALA A 280 40.10 46.81 1.10
C ALA A 280 40.53 48.27 0.92
N VAL A 281 39.57 49.19 0.90
CA VAL A 281 39.85 50.63 0.84
C VAL A 281 40.12 51.13 2.26
N ALA A 282 41.23 51.85 2.48
CA ALA A 282 41.53 52.43 3.78
C ALA A 282 40.45 53.44 4.19
N PRO A 283 39.94 53.40 5.44
CA PRO A 283 38.92 54.35 5.89
C PRO A 283 39.50 55.78 5.92
N LYS A 284 38.98 56.65 5.06
CA LYS A 284 39.28 58.09 5.00
C LYS A 284 38.24 58.89 5.78
N THR A 285 38.66 59.94 6.49
CA THR A 285 37.71 60.88 7.11
C THR A 285 37.10 61.80 6.05
N PHE A 286 35.99 62.47 6.38
CA PHE A 286 35.37 63.45 5.49
C PHE A 286 36.35 64.58 5.10
N ALA A 287 37.20 65.01 6.04
CA ALA A 287 38.22 66.03 5.78
C ALA A 287 39.24 65.55 4.75
N ASP A 288 39.68 64.29 4.84
CA ASP A 288 40.62 63.67 3.89
C ASP A 288 40.02 63.52 2.49
N LEU A 289 38.72 63.16 2.40
CA LEU A 289 38.00 63.06 1.14
C LEU A 289 37.75 64.42 0.49
N LYS A 290 37.45 65.44 1.30
CA LYS A 290 37.29 66.83 0.82
C LYS A 290 38.62 67.42 0.31
N ALA A 291 39.73 67.09 0.97
CA ALA A 291 41.07 67.51 0.56
C ALA A 291 41.54 66.83 -0.74
N ALA A 292 41.12 65.58 -0.98
CA ALA A 292 41.41 64.83 -2.20
C ALA A 292 40.63 65.31 -3.45
N GLY A 293 39.66 66.22 -3.28
CA GLY A 293 38.79 66.73 -4.34
C GLY A 293 37.52 65.89 -4.49
N LEU A 294 36.39 66.45 -4.06
CA LEU A 294 35.06 65.88 -4.34
C LEU A 294 34.55 66.42 -5.67
N ASP A 295 33.98 65.54 -6.50
CA ASP A 295 33.29 65.97 -7.72
C ASP A 295 31.98 66.74 -7.39
N PRO A 296 31.33 67.39 -8.37
CA PRO A 296 30.05 68.08 -8.16
C PRO A 296 28.92 67.17 -7.63
N MET A 297 29.10 65.84 -7.65
CA MET A 297 28.18 64.85 -7.12
C MET A 297 28.57 64.34 -5.71
N ALA A 298 29.57 64.96 -5.09
CA ALA A 298 30.13 64.60 -3.78
C ALA A 298 30.74 63.18 -3.72
N ASN A 299 31.22 62.65 -4.85
CA ASN A 299 32.02 61.43 -4.90
C ASN A 299 33.51 61.73 -4.75
N ALA A 300 34.25 60.74 -4.24
CA ALA A 300 35.71 60.73 -4.22
C ALA A 300 36.23 59.55 -5.04
N LEU A 301 37.16 59.81 -5.95
CA LEU A 301 37.94 58.78 -6.63
C LEU A 301 39.15 58.40 -5.77
N VAL A 302 39.39 57.10 -5.61
CA VAL A 302 40.56 56.57 -4.92
C VAL A 302 41.32 55.66 -5.87
N GLU A 303 42.62 55.90 -5.95
CA GLU A 303 43.55 55.04 -6.68
C GLU A 303 43.60 53.65 -6.03
N LEU A 304 43.41 52.61 -6.83
CA LEU A 304 43.67 51.25 -6.40
C LEU A 304 45.18 51.08 -6.26
N GLU A 305 45.67 50.94 -5.02
CA GLU A 305 47.03 50.46 -4.76
C GLU A 305 47.22 49.11 -5.47
N SER A 306 48.36 48.94 -6.14
CA SER A 306 48.65 47.87 -7.10
C SER A 306 48.78 46.48 -6.46
N HIS A 307 47.67 45.94 -5.95
CA HIS A 307 47.52 44.53 -5.60
C HIS A 307 46.82 43.80 -6.76
N PHE A 308 47.58 43.49 -7.82
CA PHE A 308 47.18 42.44 -8.77
C PHE A 308 47.27 41.08 -8.05
N PRO A 309 46.32 40.14 -8.23
CA PRO A 309 46.22 39.43 -9.51
C PRO A 309 44.80 38.99 -9.95
N PHE A 310 44.74 38.56 -11.23
CA PHE A 310 43.66 37.82 -11.92
C PHE A 310 42.43 38.60 -12.40
N ASN A 311 42.61 39.39 -13.46
CA ASN A 311 41.59 39.50 -14.51
C ASN A 311 41.87 38.43 -15.58
N ALA A 312 41.54 37.18 -15.27
CA ALA A 312 41.40 36.11 -16.25
C ALA A 312 39.92 35.68 -16.26
N GLY A 313 39.04 36.62 -16.61
CA GLY A 313 37.67 36.33 -17.03
C GLY A 313 37.66 36.25 -18.57
N PRO A 314 36.92 35.30 -19.17
CA PRO A 314 37.03 35.03 -20.60
C PRO A 314 36.60 36.23 -21.42
N VAL A 315 37.35 36.49 -22.50
CA VAL A 315 36.88 37.22 -23.67
C VAL A 315 35.54 36.61 -24.07
N ALA A 316 34.46 37.38 -23.99
CA ALA A 316 33.24 37.01 -24.70
C ALA A 316 33.59 36.95 -26.19
N PRO A 317 33.24 35.89 -26.93
CA PRO A 317 33.47 35.86 -28.37
C PRO A 317 32.62 36.97 -28.99
N GLY A 318 33.25 38.09 -29.31
CA GLY A 318 32.67 39.12 -30.16
C GLY A 318 32.48 38.55 -31.57
N GLY A 319 31.28 38.74 -32.11
CA GLY A 319 31.15 38.93 -33.55
C GLY A 319 32.00 40.14 -33.98
N PRO A 320 32.44 40.20 -35.24
CA PRO A 320 33.39 41.21 -35.69
C PRO A 320 32.71 42.59 -35.77
N GLY A 321 33.14 43.53 -34.93
CA GLY A 321 32.69 44.91 -34.98
C GLY A 321 33.31 45.77 -33.88
N ASP A 322 34.45 46.41 -34.22
CA ASP A 322 35.11 47.53 -33.55
C ASP A 322 35.21 47.52 -32.01
N ASP A 323 36.22 46.79 -31.56
CA ASP A 323 36.85 46.94 -30.24
C ASP A 323 37.56 48.30 -30.11
N ALA A 324 36.90 49.25 -29.45
CA ALA A 324 37.56 50.43 -28.85
C ALA A 324 36.98 50.83 -27.49
N ALA A 325 36.42 49.88 -26.73
CA ALA A 325 35.81 50.18 -25.42
C ALA A 325 36.13 49.14 -24.34
N ALA A 326 37.40 48.72 -24.21
CA ALA A 326 37.92 48.12 -22.97
C ALA A 326 39.47 48.04 -22.97
N ALA A 327 40.16 49.12 -23.29
CA ALA A 327 41.60 49.21 -23.05
C ALA A 327 41.86 49.74 -21.64
N ALA A 328 41.75 48.86 -20.63
CA ALA A 328 42.52 49.04 -19.40
C ALA A 328 43.99 48.77 -19.73
N LEU A 329 44.64 49.74 -20.38
CA LEU A 329 45.99 49.64 -20.89
C LEU A 329 46.89 50.62 -20.13
N TYR A 330 47.53 50.10 -19.08
CA TYR A 330 48.64 50.67 -18.29
C TYR A 330 48.35 51.86 -17.34
N GLY A 331 48.44 51.59 -16.03
CA GLY A 331 48.75 52.58 -14.98
C GLY A 331 47.56 53.07 -14.14
N ILE A 332 47.52 52.66 -12.87
CA ILE A 332 46.68 53.22 -11.78
C ILE A 332 45.16 53.29 -12.07
N GLY A 333 44.41 52.22 -11.75
CA GLY A 333 42.95 52.26 -11.84
C GLY A 333 42.33 53.05 -10.68
N SER A 334 41.62 54.15 -10.94
CA SER A 334 40.83 54.85 -9.93
C SER A 334 39.42 54.22 -9.80
N THR A 335 38.92 54.06 -8.58
CA THR A 335 37.56 53.57 -8.29
C THR A 335 36.83 54.51 -7.33
N LEU A 336 35.50 54.49 -7.33
CA LEU A 336 34.71 55.25 -6.36
C LEU A 336 34.97 54.74 -4.94
N TYR A 337 35.22 55.64 -4.00
CA TYR A 337 35.39 55.30 -2.58
C TYR A 337 34.17 54.59 -1.99
N PHE A 338 32.96 55.04 -2.36
CA PHE A 338 31.70 54.39 -2.00
C PHE A 338 31.17 53.58 -3.18
N CYS A 339 30.88 52.29 -2.97
CA CYS A 339 30.24 51.47 -4.00
C CYS A 339 28.78 51.89 -4.22
N VAL A 340 28.29 51.75 -5.46
CA VAL A 340 26.86 51.98 -5.77
C VAL A 340 26.00 50.90 -5.10
N PRO A 341 25.05 51.26 -4.21
CA PRO A 341 24.23 50.29 -3.51
C PRO A 341 23.23 49.60 -4.45
N ARG A 342 22.87 48.36 -4.12
CA ARG A 342 21.83 47.60 -4.84
C ARG A 342 20.45 48.13 -4.46
N ASN A 343 19.49 48.04 -5.37
CA ASN A 343 18.09 48.34 -5.06
C ASN A 343 17.44 47.15 -4.31
N PRO A 344 17.13 47.28 -2.99
CA PRO A 344 16.57 46.18 -2.21
C PRO A 344 15.14 45.83 -2.66
N ASN A 345 14.35 46.81 -3.12
CA ASN A 345 12.98 46.59 -3.57
C ASN A 345 12.93 45.73 -4.83
N LEU A 346 13.91 45.91 -5.73
CA LEU A 346 14.01 45.07 -6.91
C LEU A 346 14.41 43.64 -6.50
N LEU A 347 15.38 43.49 -5.60
CA LEU A 347 15.84 42.17 -5.10
C LEU A 347 14.73 41.37 -4.41
N MET A 348 13.82 42.05 -3.71
CA MET A 348 12.67 41.43 -3.05
C MET A 348 11.77 40.65 -4.02
N TYR A 349 11.65 41.07 -5.29
CA TYR A 349 10.84 40.32 -6.26
C TYR A 349 11.35 38.91 -6.53
N TRP A 350 12.68 38.72 -6.60
CA TRP A 350 13.26 37.37 -6.70
C TRP A 350 12.92 36.53 -5.48
N ASP A 351 13.00 37.12 -4.28
CA ASP A 351 12.69 36.42 -3.03
C ASP A 351 11.20 36.05 -2.96
N THR A 352 10.29 36.97 -3.31
CA THR A 352 8.85 36.73 -3.33
C THR A 352 8.46 35.67 -4.36
N VAL A 353 8.91 35.80 -5.61
CA VAL A 353 8.59 34.82 -6.67
C VAL A 353 9.18 33.44 -6.33
N ALA A 354 10.40 33.40 -5.80
CA ALA A 354 11.00 32.15 -5.34
C ALA A 354 10.20 31.51 -4.18
N ASP A 355 9.74 32.30 -3.20
CA ASP A 355 8.87 31.84 -2.10
C ASP A 355 7.55 31.28 -2.63
N ARG A 356 6.85 31.99 -3.53
CA ARG A 356 5.58 31.53 -4.09
C ARG A 356 5.73 30.23 -4.89
N LEU A 357 6.73 30.17 -5.76
CA LEU A 357 7.03 28.95 -6.53
C LEU A 357 7.47 27.81 -5.61
N PHE A 358 8.23 28.10 -4.55
CA PHE A 358 8.60 27.10 -3.55
C PHE A 358 7.36 26.54 -2.85
N LYS A 359 6.46 27.41 -2.37
CA LYS A 359 5.21 26.99 -1.70
C LYS A 359 4.35 26.10 -2.60
N ILE A 360 4.15 26.50 -3.86
CA ILE A 360 3.42 25.68 -4.83
C ILE A 360 4.10 24.32 -5.06
N ARG A 361 5.43 24.29 -5.23
CA ARG A 361 6.20 23.05 -5.46
C ARG A 361 6.22 22.11 -4.26
N HIS A 362 5.96 22.61 -3.05
CA HIS A 362 5.96 21.82 -1.80
C HIS A 362 4.55 21.65 -1.21
N CYS A 363 3.50 21.84 -2.01
CA CYS A 363 2.10 21.66 -1.61
C CYS A 363 1.72 22.51 -0.37
N MET A 364 2.20 23.75 -0.31
CA MET A 364 1.84 24.71 0.72
C MET A 364 0.86 25.74 0.16
N ASN A 365 -0.05 26.23 1.00
CA ASN A 365 -0.82 27.43 0.67
C ASN A 365 0.03 28.70 0.79
N ILE A 366 -0.52 29.87 0.44
CA ILE A 366 0.23 31.14 0.48
C ILE A 366 0.79 31.50 1.86
N ALA A 367 0.15 31.03 2.95
CA ALA A 367 0.58 31.22 4.33
C ALA A 367 1.70 30.26 4.78
N GLY A 368 2.10 29.29 3.94
CA GLY A 368 3.13 28.30 4.23
C GLY A 368 2.64 27.06 4.98
N VAL A 369 1.32 26.87 5.10
CA VAL A 369 0.75 25.66 5.69
C VAL A 369 0.75 24.55 4.65
N VAL A 370 1.47 23.45 4.94
CA VAL A 370 1.48 22.25 4.10
C VAL A 370 0.07 21.66 4.08
N ARG A 371 -0.47 21.45 2.87
CA ARG A 371 -1.77 20.82 2.67
C ARG A 371 -1.55 19.47 1.99
N PRO A 372 -1.81 18.34 2.70
CA PRO A 372 -2.07 17.09 2.01
C PRO A 372 -3.44 17.23 1.32
N LEU A 373 -3.46 17.37 0.00
CA LEU A 373 -4.69 17.17 -0.77
C LEU A 373 -5.10 15.70 -0.57
N ALA A 374 -6.23 15.46 0.09
CA ALA A 374 -6.66 14.11 0.41
C ALA A 374 -6.96 13.33 -0.89
N LEU A 375 -6.27 12.21 -1.09
CA LEU A 375 -6.45 11.35 -2.27
C LEU A 375 -7.45 10.18 -2.00
N PHE A 376 -7.82 9.92 -0.73
CA PHE A 376 -8.77 8.95 -0.08
C PHE A 376 -8.18 8.55 1.31
N ASP A 377 -9.01 8.07 2.25
CA ASP A 377 -8.71 7.83 3.70
C ASP A 377 -7.55 6.84 4.03
N PRO A 378 -6.94 6.90 5.24
CA PRO A 378 -5.68 6.23 5.59
C PRO A 378 -5.78 4.70 5.87
N PRO A 379 -4.68 3.91 5.71
CA PRO A 379 -4.77 2.44 5.72
C PRO A 379 -4.16 1.69 6.94
N ILE A 380 -4.61 0.42 7.04
CA ILE A 380 -3.98 -0.83 7.57
C ILE A 380 -4.41 -1.36 8.97
N ASP A 381 -4.89 -2.62 8.98
CA ASP A 381 -5.03 -3.52 10.15
C ASP A 381 -3.95 -4.65 10.09
N PRO A 382 -3.08 -4.80 11.12
CA PRO A 382 -1.99 -5.77 11.19
C PRO A 382 -2.40 -7.21 11.60
N GLY A 383 -3.70 -7.51 11.72
CA GLY A 383 -4.22 -8.81 12.17
C GLY A 383 -4.02 -10.02 11.23
N LEU A 384 -3.46 -9.85 10.04
CA LEU A 384 -3.28 -10.92 9.05
C LEU A 384 -2.00 -11.75 9.22
N LEU A 385 -1.01 -11.29 9.99
CA LEU A 385 0.27 -12.00 10.18
C LEU A 385 0.23 -13.06 11.30
N VAL A 386 -0.76 -13.02 12.20
CA VAL A 386 -0.87 -13.94 13.35
C VAL A 386 -1.61 -15.24 12.99
N LYS A 387 -2.44 -15.24 11.93
CA LYS A 387 -3.20 -16.43 11.52
C LYS A 387 -2.38 -17.50 10.77
N ALA A 388 -1.17 -17.18 10.31
CA ALA A 388 -0.32 -18.11 9.55
C ALA A 388 0.62 -18.97 10.42
N GLY A 389 0.75 -18.69 11.72
CA GLY A 389 1.68 -19.40 12.62
C GLY A 389 1.12 -20.63 13.35
N ALA A 390 -0.19 -20.88 13.31
CA ALA A 390 -0.87 -21.81 14.23
C ALA A 390 -1.17 -23.23 13.69
N ALA A 391 -0.65 -23.63 12.52
CA ALA A 391 -1.03 -24.89 11.84
C ALA A 391 0.04 -26.02 11.93
N GLY A 392 0.80 -26.10 13.02
CA GLY A 392 1.87 -27.09 13.20
C GLY A 392 1.39 -28.55 13.14
N VAL A 393 1.95 -29.34 12.21
CA VAL A 393 1.76 -30.80 12.10
C VAL A 393 3.08 -31.47 11.72
N ASP A 394 3.41 -32.57 12.41
CA ASP A 394 4.62 -33.40 12.27
C ASP A 394 4.33 -34.69 11.46
N LEU A 395 5.29 -35.13 10.62
CA LEU A 395 5.07 -35.96 9.41
C LEU A 395 5.69 -37.38 9.46
N SER A 396 6.01 -37.94 10.63
CA SER A 396 6.86 -39.15 10.72
C SER A 396 6.17 -40.48 11.08
N THR A 397 4.85 -40.62 10.86
CA THR A 397 4.09 -41.81 11.32
C THR A 397 3.32 -42.53 10.19
N PRO A 398 3.95 -43.08 9.12
CA PRO A 398 3.25 -44.15 8.39
C PRO A 398 4.11 -45.34 7.92
N LEU A 399 5.22 -45.69 8.59
CA LEU A 399 6.11 -46.76 8.11
C LEU A 399 6.15 -48.06 8.96
N SER A 400 5.47 -48.13 10.10
CA SER A 400 5.61 -49.24 11.07
C SER A 400 4.49 -50.29 11.04
N GLY A 401 3.50 -50.18 10.13
CA GLY A 401 2.30 -51.05 10.10
C GLY A 401 2.33 -52.24 9.13
N LEU A 402 3.34 -52.38 8.27
CA LEU A 402 3.28 -53.30 7.12
C LEU A 402 3.65 -54.77 7.41
N THR A 403 4.19 -55.11 8.59
CA THR A 403 4.65 -56.48 8.89
C THR A 403 4.31 -56.96 10.30
N GLN A 404 3.02 -57.11 10.62
CA GLN A 404 2.61 -57.87 11.80
C GLN A 404 2.48 -59.38 11.52
N PRO A 405 3.01 -60.25 12.40
CA PRO A 405 2.88 -61.70 12.26
C PRO A 405 1.44 -62.14 12.51
N VAL A 406 1.03 -63.24 11.86
CA VAL A 406 -0.27 -63.88 12.07
C VAL A 406 -0.29 -64.55 13.45
N GLY A 407 -1.43 -64.47 14.14
CA GLY A 407 -1.59 -65.07 15.46
C GLY A 407 -1.70 -66.60 15.43
N PRO A 408 -1.36 -67.30 16.52
CA PRO A 408 -1.54 -68.76 16.63
C PRO A 408 -3.01 -69.18 16.85
N LEU A 409 -3.86 -68.23 17.26
CA LEU A 409 -5.30 -68.43 17.46
C LEU A 409 -6.07 -68.03 16.21
N ARG A 410 -7.27 -68.60 16.04
CA ARG A 410 -8.25 -68.19 15.02
C ARG A 410 -8.67 -66.73 15.19
N ALA A 411 -9.28 -66.16 14.15
CA ALA A 411 -9.55 -64.72 14.11
C ALA A 411 -10.55 -64.26 15.20
N LEU A 412 -11.66 -64.97 15.40
CA LEU A 412 -12.75 -64.54 16.29
C LEU A 412 -12.33 -64.24 17.75
N PRO A 413 -11.58 -65.09 18.48
CA PRO A 413 -11.10 -64.74 19.83
C PRO A 413 -10.14 -63.54 19.84
N MET A 414 -9.36 -63.32 18.78
CA MET A 414 -8.50 -62.14 18.66
C MET A 414 -9.31 -60.85 18.46
N ILE A 415 -10.39 -60.92 17.67
CA ILE A 415 -11.32 -59.79 17.45
C ILE A 415 -11.96 -59.38 18.78
N GLN A 416 -12.42 -60.34 19.59
CA GLN A 416 -13.01 -60.06 20.90
C GLN A 416 -12.02 -59.33 21.82
N LYS A 417 -10.76 -59.78 21.85
CA LYS A 417 -9.74 -59.14 22.69
C LYS A 417 -9.39 -57.73 22.23
N ALA A 418 -9.37 -57.48 20.92
CA ALA A 418 -9.21 -56.12 20.40
C ALA A 418 -10.34 -55.19 20.85
N LEU A 419 -11.59 -55.65 20.87
CA LEU A 419 -12.75 -54.84 21.31
C LEU A 419 -12.68 -54.44 22.79
N GLU A 420 -12.23 -55.34 23.67
CA GLU A 420 -12.04 -55.04 25.09
C GLU A 420 -10.98 -53.94 25.30
N LEU A 421 -9.86 -54.02 24.57
CA LEU A 421 -8.81 -53.02 24.62
C LEU A 421 -9.31 -51.67 24.09
N CYS A 422 -10.10 -51.66 23.01
CA CYS A 422 -10.71 -50.44 22.50
C CYS A 422 -11.66 -49.77 23.52
N ALA A 423 -12.35 -50.53 24.38
CA ALA A 423 -13.20 -49.95 25.42
C ALA A 423 -12.38 -49.15 26.44
N GLN A 424 -11.23 -49.67 26.87
CA GLN A 424 -10.32 -48.95 27.79
C GLN A 424 -9.76 -47.66 27.18
N VAL A 425 -9.48 -47.68 25.87
CA VAL A 425 -9.05 -46.49 25.14
C VAL A 425 -10.14 -45.41 25.21
N ARG A 426 -11.41 -45.77 24.97
CA ARG A 426 -12.53 -44.82 25.02
C ARG A 426 -12.70 -44.16 26.40
N ASP A 427 -12.61 -44.94 27.47
CA ASP A 427 -12.74 -44.42 28.85
C ASP A 427 -11.62 -43.42 29.20
N LEU A 428 -10.37 -43.72 28.82
CA LEU A 428 -9.24 -42.80 28.99
C LEU A 428 -9.37 -41.54 28.12
N GLY A 429 -9.94 -41.66 26.91
CA GLY A 429 -10.24 -40.52 26.04
C GLY A 429 -11.24 -39.56 26.68
N SER A 430 -12.30 -40.08 27.30
CA SER A 430 -13.29 -39.30 28.07
C SER A 430 -12.65 -38.58 29.27
N ALA A 431 -11.81 -39.28 30.05
CA ALA A 431 -11.13 -38.69 31.20
C ALA A 431 -10.15 -37.57 30.78
N LEU A 432 -9.43 -37.77 29.67
CA LEU A 432 -8.52 -36.78 29.10
C LEU A 432 -9.27 -35.52 28.66
N LEU A 433 -10.43 -35.69 28.01
CA LEU A 433 -11.27 -34.56 27.59
C LEU A 433 -11.74 -33.75 28.80
N SER A 434 -12.23 -34.40 29.85
CA SER A 434 -12.68 -33.70 31.06
C SER A 434 -11.55 -32.94 31.78
N ALA A 435 -10.34 -33.53 31.83
CA ALA A 435 -9.17 -32.85 32.39
C ALA A 435 -8.78 -31.61 31.56
N GLN A 436 -8.86 -31.69 30.22
CA GLN A 436 -8.61 -30.57 29.33
C GLN A 436 -9.64 -29.45 29.50
N GLU A 437 -10.94 -29.77 29.48
CA GLU A 437 -12.00 -28.79 29.65
C GLU A 437 -11.86 -28.00 30.97
N LYS A 438 -11.53 -28.69 32.07
CA LYS A 438 -11.32 -28.05 33.37
C LYS A 438 -10.03 -27.23 33.42
N GLY A 439 -8.95 -27.73 32.84
CA GLY A 439 -7.69 -26.99 32.73
C GLY A 439 -7.83 -25.70 31.91
N ASP A 440 -8.55 -25.77 30.78
CA ASP A 440 -8.82 -24.62 29.92
C ASP A 440 -9.79 -23.62 30.60
N ALA A 441 -10.78 -24.11 31.36
CA ALA A 441 -11.66 -23.23 32.14
C ALA A 441 -10.90 -22.44 33.21
N GLU A 442 -9.95 -23.07 33.89
CA GLU A 442 -9.08 -22.40 34.87
C GLU A 442 -8.10 -21.43 34.22
N ALA A 443 -7.49 -21.82 33.09
CA ALA A 443 -6.66 -20.92 32.30
C ALA A 443 -7.46 -19.69 31.84
N LEU A 444 -8.70 -19.88 31.37
CA LEU A 444 -9.60 -18.80 30.98
C LEU A 444 -9.98 -17.91 32.16
N ALA A 445 -10.23 -18.48 33.35
CA ALA A 445 -10.51 -17.71 34.56
C ALA A 445 -9.34 -16.79 34.92
N ARG A 446 -8.10 -17.29 34.88
CA ARG A 446 -6.89 -16.48 35.09
C ARG A 446 -6.73 -15.39 34.03
N VAL A 447 -6.94 -15.71 32.76
CA VAL A 447 -6.88 -14.71 31.68
C VAL A 447 -7.93 -13.63 31.85
N ARG A 448 -9.18 -14.00 32.21
CA ARG A 448 -10.25 -13.05 32.49
C ARG A 448 -9.88 -12.13 33.65
N GLN A 449 -9.37 -12.68 34.75
CA GLN A 449 -8.95 -11.90 35.91
C GLN A 449 -7.81 -10.92 35.54
N ARG A 450 -6.82 -11.38 34.77
CA ARG A 450 -5.75 -10.52 34.28
C ARG A 450 -6.26 -9.39 33.39
N HIS A 451 -7.19 -9.69 32.48
CA HIS A 451 -7.83 -8.66 31.65
C HIS A 451 -8.66 -7.70 32.49
N GLU A 452 -9.38 -8.19 33.51
CA GLU A 452 -10.13 -7.34 34.43
C GLU A 452 -9.20 -6.38 35.17
N ILE A 453 -8.07 -6.84 35.71
CA ILE A 453 -7.05 -5.96 36.32
C ILE A 453 -6.59 -4.90 35.32
N GLN A 454 -6.27 -5.29 34.08
CA GLN A 454 -5.82 -4.35 33.06
C GLN A 454 -6.91 -3.34 32.67
N ILE A 455 -8.16 -3.78 32.56
CA ILE A 455 -9.31 -2.91 32.30
C ILE A 455 -9.52 -1.93 33.46
N GLN A 456 -9.39 -2.40 34.71
CA GLN A 456 -9.49 -1.56 35.89
C GLN A 456 -8.35 -0.55 35.97
N GLN A 457 -7.12 -0.93 35.60
CA GLN A 457 -5.98 -0.01 35.48
C GLN A 457 -6.20 1.04 34.39
N MET A 458 -6.67 0.65 33.20
CA MET A 458 -7.02 1.61 32.14
C MET A 458 -8.17 2.53 32.58
N THR A 459 -9.14 2.00 33.33
CA THR A 459 -10.23 2.79 33.91
C THR A 459 -9.69 3.75 34.97
N GLN A 460 -8.75 3.33 35.80
CA GLN A 460 -8.04 4.17 36.76
C GLN A 460 -7.33 5.32 36.06
N ASP A 461 -6.58 5.05 35.00
CA ASP A 461 -5.90 6.06 34.19
C ASP A 461 -6.90 7.03 33.56
N ALA A 462 -8.03 6.52 33.04
CA ALA A 462 -9.11 7.35 32.51
C ALA A 462 -9.73 8.24 33.59
N ARG A 463 -9.98 7.72 34.81
CA ARG A 463 -10.48 8.51 35.94
C ARG A 463 -9.48 9.56 36.39
N PHE A 464 -8.18 9.23 36.40
CA PHE A 464 -7.12 10.19 36.68
C PHE A 464 -7.12 11.34 35.67
N VAL A 465 -7.21 11.03 34.37
CA VAL A 465 -7.29 12.06 33.32
C VAL A 465 -8.58 12.88 33.46
N GLN A 466 -9.72 12.26 33.77
CA GLN A 466 -10.98 12.98 34.03
C GLN A 466 -10.85 13.94 35.22
N TRP A 467 -10.21 13.53 36.31
CA TRP A 467 -9.91 14.41 37.44
C TRP A 467 -9.01 15.57 37.01
N LYS A 468 -7.94 15.31 36.22
CA LYS A 468 -7.09 16.39 35.67
C LYS A 468 -7.84 17.32 34.73
N GLN A 469 -8.75 16.79 33.92
CA GLN A 469 -9.60 17.60 33.06
C GLN A 469 -10.54 18.50 33.89
N ALA A 470 -11.12 17.99 34.98
CA ALA A 470 -11.93 18.78 35.90
C ALA A 470 -11.09 19.90 36.57
N GLN A 471 -9.87 19.58 36.97
CA GLN A 471 -8.91 20.57 37.53
C GLN A 471 -8.61 21.69 36.52
N GLU A 472 -8.30 21.34 35.26
CA GLU A 472 -8.06 22.30 34.19
C GLU A 472 -9.31 23.10 33.81
N ALA A 473 -10.51 22.50 33.91
CA ALA A 473 -11.78 23.21 33.70
C ALA A 473 -11.98 24.29 34.78
N THR A 474 -11.68 24.00 36.04
CA THR A 474 -11.68 24.99 37.13
C THR A 474 -10.70 26.13 36.82
N GLU A 475 -9.49 25.82 36.38
CA GLU A 475 -8.48 26.83 36.02
C GLU A 475 -8.90 27.68 34.81
N ALA A 476 -9.53 27.07 33.81
CA ALA A 476 -10.08 27.77 32.65
C ALA A 476 -11.21 28.75 33.05
N LEU A 477 -12.08 28.36 33.98
CA LEU A 477 -13.12 29.24 34.52
C LEU A 477 -12.52 30.44 35.27
N VAL A 478 -11.45 30.24 36.04
CA VAL A 478 -10.71 31.34 36.70
C VAL A 478 -10.13 32.30 35.67
N ARG A 479 -9.54 31.81 34.57
CA ARG A 479 -9.03 32.67 33.47
C ARG A 479 -10.16 33.39 32.73
N SER A 480 -11.27 32.70 32.46
CA SER A 480 -12.46 33.30 31.83
C SER A 480 -13.03 34.44 32.66
N ARG A 481 -13.11 34.26 33.99
CA ARG A 481 -13.51 35.31 34.92
C ARG A 481 -12.63 36.55 34.81
N ALA A 482 -11.31 36.40 34.63
CA ALA A 482 -10.40 37.53 34.46
C ALA A 482 -10.73 38.35 33.19
N GLY A 483 -11.08 37.69 32.08
CA GLY A 483 -11.56 38.38 30.87
C GLY A 483 -12.85 39.16 31.10
N VAL A 484 -13.81 38.58 31.84
CA VAL A 484 -15.04 39.29 32.21
C VAL A 484 -14.76 40.48 33.13
N LEU A 485 -13.81 40.35 34.05
CA LEU A 485 -13.40 41.44 34.94
C LEU A 485 -12.84 42.63 34.14
N GLU A 486 -12.07 42.38 33.09
CA GLU A 486 -11.58 43.46 32.22
C GLU A 486 -12.71 44.13 31.43
N ARG A 487 -13.73 43.38 30.97
CA ARG A 487 -14.94 43.99 30.38
C ARG A 487 -15.67 44.88 31.38
N TYR A 488 -15.83 44.41 32.62
CA TYR A 488 -16.45 45.18 33.70
C TYR A 488 -15.68 46.48 33.97
N ARG A 489 -14.34 46.41 34.08
CA ARG A 489 -13.47 47.60 34.22
C ARG A 489 -13.57 48.54 33.02
N HIS A 490 -13.61 48.02 31.80
CA HIS A 490 -13.73 48.82 30.59
C HIS A 490 -15.00 49.68 30.59
N TYR A 491 -16.17 49.09 30.87
CA TYR A 491 -17.42 49.86 30.93
C TYR A 491 -17.45 50.86 32.10
N ARG A 492 -16.83 50.54 33.25
CA ARG A 492 -16.65 51.52 34.34
C ARG A 492 -15.85 52.74 33.89
N ARG A 493 -14.75 52.54 33.15
CA ARG A 493 -13.94 53.64 32.60
C ARG A 493 -14.71 54.48 31.59
N LEU A 494 -15.50 53.86 30.72
CA LEU A 494 -16.37 54.59 29.77
C LEU A 494 -17.42 55.45 30.50
N LEU A 495 -17.94 54.99 31.63
CA LEU A 495 -18.85 55.73 32.50
C LEU A 495 -18.14 56.73 33.43
N GLY A 496 -16.80 56.86 33.38
CA GLY A 496 -16.04 57.76 34.24
C GLY A 496 -16.00 57.36 35.72
N LEU A 497 -16.31 56.11 36.04
CA LEU A 497 -16.27 55.55 37.39
C LEU A 497 -14.84 55.08 37.73
N ALA A 498 -14.46 55.15 39.01
CA ALA A 498 -13.18 54.62 39.49
C ALA A 498 -13.07 53.09 39.30
N ASP A 499 -11.86 52.56 39.13
CA ASP A 499 -11.61 51.12 39.06
C ASP A 499 -12.01 50.45 40.40
N SER A 500 -12.64 49.27 40.33
CA SER A 500 -13.28 48.59 41.48
C SER A 500 -12.32 47.85 42.42
N ASP A 501 -12.71 47.67 43.69
CA ASP A 501 -12.02 46.86 44.71
C ASP A 501 -12.14 45.32 44.51
N VAL A 502 -12.81 44.86 43.45
CA VAL A 502 -12.97 43.42 43.15
C VAL A 502 -11.59 42.83 42.81
N SER A 503 -11.15 41.84 43.60
CA SER A 503 -9.85 41.21 43.41
C SER A 503 -9.70 40.60 42.02
N ALA A 504 -8.57 40.91 41.38
CA ALA A 504 -8.19 40.38 40.08
C ALA A 504 -7.69 38.93 40.16
N VAL A 505 -7.22 38.49 41.33
CA VAL A 505 -6.64 37.17 41.53
C VAL A 505 -7.45 36.43 42.59
N LEU A 506 -8.05 35.32 42.17
CA LEU A 506 -8.67 34.34 43.07
C LEU A 506 -7.72 33.16 43.18
N THR A 507 -7.23 32.89 44.39
CA THR A 507 -6.48 31.68 44.69
C THR A 507 -7.44 30.52 44.84
N VAL A 508 -7.24 29.46 44.06
CA VAL A 508 -8.04 28.23 44.14
C VAL A 508 -7.66 27.47 45.41
N ASP A 509 -8.62 27.30 46.31
CA ASP A 509 -8.46 26.49 47.51
C ASP A 509 -8.84 25.03 47.22
N ARG A 510 -7.87 24.13 47.37
CA ARG A 510 -7.99 22.68 47.10
C ARG A 510 -7.86 21.85 48.37
N ARG A 511 -8.43 22.32 49.47
CA ARG A 511 -8.55 21.52 50.70
C ARG A 511 -9.31 20.22 50.47
N GLU A 512 -8.96 19.18 51.21
CA GLU A 512 -9.68 17.90 51.21
C GLU A 512 -11.04 18.07 51.91
N LEU A 513 -12.11 17.61 51.27
CA LEU A 513 -13.47 17.66 51.82
C LEU A 513 -13.81 16.33 52.50
N THR A 514 -14.09 16.38 53.79
CA THR A 514 -14.63 15.28 54.61
C THR A 514 -16.04 15.64 55.07
N GLU A 515 -16.83 14.64 55.46
CA GLU A 515 -18.20 14.87 55.96
C GLU A 515 -18.22 15.88 57.12
N ASP A 516 -17.24 15.81 58.01
CA ASP A 516 -17.11 16.71 59.17
C ASP A 516 -16.71 18.16 58.83
N ASN A 517 -16.07 18.40 57.67
CA ASN A 517 -15.53 19.73 57.32
C ASN A 517 -16.28 20.41 56.16
N PHE A 518 -17.23 19.70 55.54
CA PHE A 518 -17.89 20.12 54.31
C PHE A 518 -18.67 21.42 54.47
N ASP A 519 -19.47 21.55 55.53
CA ASP A 519 -20.32 22.73 55.76
C ASP A 519 -19.47 24.00 55.92
N ASP A 520 -18.41 23.94 56.73
CA ASP A 520 -17.50 25.06 56.95
C ASP A 520 -16.72 25.43 55.69
N ALA A 521 -16.22 24.44 54.96
CA ALA A 521 -15.50 24.64 53.70
C ALA A 521 -16.40 25.24 52.62
N TYR A 522 -17.62 24.74 52.48
CA TYR A 522 -18.59 25.22 51.50
C TYR A 522 -18.99 26.68 51.77
N GLN A 523 -19.25 27.05 53.03
CA GLN A 523 -19.56 28.44 53.40
C GLN A 523 -18.41 29.40 53.08
N GLN A 524 -17.15 29.01 53.33
CA GLN A 524 -15.99 29.83 52.99
C GLN A 524 -15.84 30.01 51.48
N LEU A 525 -16.00 28.94 50.70
CA LEU A 525 -15.96 29.01 49.24
C LEU A 525 -17.08 29.90 48.69
N VAL A 526 -18.31 29.76 49.17
CA VAL A 526 -19.44 30.63 48.78
C VAL A 526 -19.13 32.10 49.08
N GLY A 527 -18.54 32.41 50.24
CA GLY A 527 -18.12 33.77 50.60
C GLY A 527 -17.03 34.36 49.69
N GLN A 528 -16.16 33.51 49.15
CA GLN A 528 -15.06 33.92 48.27
C GLN A 528 -15.50 34.11 46.80
N TYR A 529 -16.33 33.19 46.27
CA TYR A 529 -16.68 33.14 44.85
C TYR A 529 -18.10 33.62 44.53
N GLY A 530 -19.00 33.69 45.51
CA GLY A 530 -20.41 34.07 45.35
C GLY A 530 -20.73 35.55 45.61
N GLN A 531 -19.73 36.44 45.62
CA GLN A 531 -19.94 37.86 45.93
C GLN A 531 -20.79 38.56 44.87
N VAL A 532 -21.83 39.29 45.31
CA VAL A 532 -22.68 40.09 44.44
C VAL A 532 -21.96 41.40 44.09
N THR A 533 -21.72 41.62 42.79
CA THR A 533 -21.02 42.81 42.28
C THR A 533 -22.00 43.97 42.10
N ALA A 534 -21.58 45.21 42.39
CA ALA A 534 -22.46 46.38 42.30
C ALA A 534 -22.88 46.72 40.86
N GLU A 535 -24.19 46.95 40.65
CA GLU A 535 -24.82 47.39 39.40
C GLU A 535 -25.00 48.92 39.35
N GLN A 536 -25.16 49.47 38.14
CA GLN A 536 -25.47 50.88 37.90
C GLN A 536 -26.94 51.06 37.50
N SER A 537 -27.62 52.05 38.06
CA SER A 537 -29.01 52.38 37.73
C SER A 537 -29.11 53.23 36.46
N TYR A 538 -30.13 52.97 35.63
CA TYR A 538 -30.44 53.82 34.47
C TYR A 538 -30.93 55.21 34.91
N PRO A 539 -30.62 56.27 34.13
CA PRO A 539 -31.18 57.59 34.38
C PRO A 539 -32.72 57.58 34.20
N PRO A 540 -33.46 58.40 34.96
CA PRO A 540 -34.92 58.45 34.86
C PRO A 540 -35.39 59.01 33.50
N LEU A 541 -36.48 58.45 32.98
CA LEU A 541 -37.11 58.91 31.74
C LEU A 541 -37.75 60.30 31.94
N VAL A 542 -37.32 61.30 31.18
CA VAL A 542 -37.93 62.64 31.14
C VAL A 542 -39.11 62.64 30.17
N THR A 543 -40.28 63.14 30.59
CA THR A 543 -41.48 63.15 29.75
C THR A 543 -41.53 64.35 28.79
N ALA A 544 -42.25 64.21 27.67
CA ALA A 544 -42.30 65.16 26.55
C ALA A 544 -42.53 66.66 26.90
N PRO A 545 -43.40 67.04 27.86
CA PRO A 545 -43.63 68.46 28.16
C PRO A 545 -42.43 69.15 28.86
N GLU A 546 -41.58 68.41 29.57
CA GLU A 546 -40.37 68.96 30.21
C GLU A 546 -39.20 69.03 29.21
N ALA A 547 -39.04 68.01 28.37
CA ALA A 547 -38.00 67.96 27.34
C ALA A 547 -38.17 69.02 26.23
N ALA A 548 -39.40 69.42 25.91
CA ALA A 548 -39.69 70.44 24.91
C ALA A 548 -39.20 71.84 25.32
N ALA A 549 -39.19 72.14 26.62
CA ALA A 549 -38.68 73.41 27.14
C ALA A 549 -37.15 73.53 27.02
N ASP A 550 -36.42 72.45 27.31
CA ASP A 550 -34.95 72.41 27.23
C ASP A 550 -34.42 72.33 25.80
N LEU A 551 -35.14 71.67 24.89
CA LEU A 551 -34.81 71.58 23.45
C LEU A 551 -34.93 72.93 22.73
N VAL A 552 -35.92 73.75 23.12
CA VAL A 552 -36.14 75.09 22.54
C VAL A 552 -35.15 76.12 23.10
N ALA A 553 -34.72 75.96 24.35
CA ALA A 553 -33.77 76.86 25.01
C ALA A 553 -32.29 76.55 24.67
N LEU A 554 -31.99 75.44 23.99
CA LEU A 554 -30.62 74.93 23.78
C LEU A 554 -29.82 74.75 25.09
N THR A 555 -30.51 74.61 26.22
CA THR A 555 -29.94 74.50 27.57
C THR A 555 -30.06 73.08 28.11
N LEU A 556 -29.73 72.08 27.29
CA LEU A 556 -29.64 70.71 27.78
C LEU A 556 -28.50 70.64 28.81
N GLN A 557 -28.85 70.46 30.09
CA GLN A 557 -27.89 70.20 31.15
C GLN A 557 -27.08 68.95 30.77
N THR A 558 -25.80 69.17 30.49
CA THR A 558 -24.78 68.23 30.01
C THR A 558 -24.37 67.15 31.02
N GLY A 559 -25.09 66.99 32.14
CA GLY A 559 -24.66 66.20 33.29
C GLY A 559 -24.49 64.69 33.03
N ASN A 560 -25.21 64.13 32.06
CA ASN A 560 -25.30 62.67 31.85
C ASN A 560 -24.73 62.18 30.51
N LEU A 561 -24.07 63.06 29.76
CA LEU A 561 -23.50 62.70 28.46
C LEU A 561 -22.01 62.44 28.67
N HIS A 562 -21.61 61.17 28.69
CA HIS A 562 -20.21 60.76 28.74
C HIS A 562 -19.56 61.01 27.37
N LEU A 563 -19.09 62.23 27.15
CA LEU A 563 -18.55 62.72 25.87
C LEU A 563 -17.02 62.71 25.85
N ASN A 564 -16.44 62.40 24.69
CA ASN A 564 -15.02 62.66 24.45
C ASN A 564 -14.78 64.16 24.12
N LEU A 565 -13.52 64.60 24.12
CA LEU A 565 -13.18 66.02 23.89
C LEU A 565 -13.69 66.56 22.54
N SER A 566 -13.52 65.81 21.46
CA SER A 566 -13.98 66.22 20.13
C SER A 566 -15.50 66.28 20.02
N GLU A 567 -16.22 65.35 20.64
CA GLU A 567 -17.69 65.29 20.69
C GLU A 567 -18.24 66.44 21.54
N PHE A 568 -17.58 66.74 22.66
CA PHE A 568 -17.91 67.90 23.50
C PHE A 568 -17.73 69.21 22.72
N LEU A 569 -16.62 69.36 21.98
CA LEU A 569 -16.37 70.54 21.16
C LEU A 569 -17.35 70.67 19.99
N ASP A 570 -17.70 69.58 19.29
CA ASP A 570 -18.71 69.61 18.23
C ASP A 570 -20.07 70.04 18.77
N LEU A 571 -20.50 69.45 19.89
CA LEU A 571 -21.84 69.65 20.44
C LEU A 571 -22.01 71.00 21.14
N ASN A 572 -21.02 71.41 21.95
CA ASN A 572 -21.16 72.60 22.79
C ASN A 572 -20.52 73.87 22.20
N VAL A 573 -19.62 73.75 21.21
CA VAL A 573 -18.87 74.90 20.68
C VAL A 573 -19.13 75.10 19.18
N LEU A 574 -18.84 74.11 18.34
CA LEU A 574 -18.89 74.27 16.88
C LEU A 574 -20.33 74.30 16.33
N GLY A 575 -21.21 73.42 16.82
CA GLY A 575 -22.61 73.36 16.41
C GLY A 575 -23.36 74.68 16.66
N PRO A 576 -23.39 75.20 17.90
CA PRO A 576 -24.05 76.46 18.22
C PRO A 576 -23.46 77.66 17.46
N ALA A 577 -22.13 77.74 17.33
CA ALA A 577 -21.49 78.80 16.56
C ALA A 577 -21.91 78.77 15.06
N GLY A 578 -22.01 77.58 14.47
CA GLY A 578 -22.49 77.39 13.10
C GLY A 578 -23.95 77.81 12.90
N LEU A 579 -24.82 77.55 13.89
CA LEU A 579 -26.21 77.99 13.87
C LEU A 579 -26.32 79.53 13.87
N VAL A 580 -25.56 80.20 14.73
CA VAL A 580 -25.55 81.68 14.82
C VAL A 580 -25.13 82.30 13.49
N LEU A 581 -24.07 81.80 12.88
CA LEU A 581 -23.60 82.29 11.57
C LEU A 581 -24.66 82.10 10.46
N ARG A 582 -25.38 80.97 10.47
CA ARG A 582 -26.47 80.72 9.50
C ARG A 582 -27.68 81.62 9.72
N ALA A 583 -28.06 81.87 10.97
CA ALA A 583 -29.16 82.79 11.29
C ALA A 583 -28.83 84.23 10.84
N LEU A 584 -27.57 84.67 11.02
CA LEU A 584 -27.10 85.96 10.53
C LEU A 584 -27.07 86.05 9.00
N ALA A 585 -26.75 84.97 8.29
CA ALA A 585 -26.84 84.96 6.82
C ALA A 585 -28.29 85.12 6.33
N GLY A 586 -29.25 84.46 7.00
CA GLY A 586 -30.67 84.57 6.67
C GLY A 586 -31.27 85.97 6.84
N SER A 587 -30.78 86.76 7.80
CA SER A 587 -31.25 88.14 7.98
C SER A 587 -30.77 89.10 6.89
N VAL A 588 -29.64 88.79 6.25
CA VAL A 588 -29.11 89.53 5.08
C VAL A 588 -29.96 89.29 3.83
N ASP A 589 -30.50 88.08 3.63
CA ASP A 589 -31.41 87.77 2.51
C ASP A 589 -32.80 88.43 2.63
N VAL A 590 -33.27 88.69 3.86
CA VAL A 590 -34.54 89.42 4.08
C VAL A 590 -34.35 90.93 3.86
N THR A 591 -33.20 91.49 4.22
CA THR A 591 -32.92 92.93 4.05
C THR A 591 -32.65 93.31 2.59
N THR A 592 -32.03 92.43 1.79
CA THR A 592 -31.88 92.62 0.33
C THR A 592 -33.22 92.59 -0.41
N ALA A 593 -34.21 91.86 0.11
CA ALA A 593 -35.56 91.84 -0.45
C ALA A 593 -36.28 93.18 -0.36
N ALA A 594 -36.13 93.89 0.76
CA ALA A 594 -36.69 95.23 0.94
C ALA A 594 -36.02 96.25 -0.01
N LEU A 595 -34.71 96.11 -0.24
CA LEU A 595 -33.98 96.94 -1.21
C LEU A 595 -34.38 96.61 -2.67
N SER A 596 -34.72 95.35 -2.96
CA SER A 596 -35.17 94.92 -4.30
C SER A 596 -36.59 95.39 -4.69
N MET A 597 -37.32 96.01 -3.75
CA MET A 597 -38.61 96.67 -4.01
C MET A 597 -38.46 98.11 -4.51
N LEU A 598 -37.25 98.70 -4.46
CA LEU A 598 -36.98 100.01 -5.05
C LEU A 598 -36.88 99.86 -6.58
N PRO A 599 -37.58 100.69 -7.37
CA PRO A 599 -37.47 100.63 -8.83
C PRO A 599 -36.10 101.13 -9.31
N ASP A 600 -35.43 100.36 -10.18
CA ASP A 600 -34.20 100.79 -10.86
C ASP A 600 -34.53 101.90 -11.89
N ALA A 601 -33.97 103.10 -11.71
CA ALA A 601 -34.15 104.23 -12.64
C ALA A 601 -32.96 104.35 -13.59
N TYR A 602 -33.18 104.12 -14.89
CA TYR A 602 -32.23 104.45 -15.96
C TYR A 602 -32.43 105.91 -16.39
N LEU A 603 -31.35 106.67 -16.58
CA LEU A 603 -31.39 108.07 -17.03
C LEU A 603 -30.30 108.30 -18.07
N ASP A 604 -30.64 108.14 -19.35
CA ASP A 604 -29.78 108.51 -20.48
C ASP A 604 -29.96 110.01 -20.80
N ALA A 605 -28.86 110.77 -20.82
CA ALA A 605 -28.84 112.17 -21.21
C ALA A 605 -28.22 112.34 -22.61
N LEU A 606 -29.05 112.70 -23.59
CA LEU A 606 -28.65 113.27 -24.90
C LEU A 606 -29.40 114.60 -25.11
N PRO A 607 -28.80 115.64 -25.72
CA PRO A 607 -29.26 117.02 -25.56
C PRO A 607 -30.38 117.41 -26.54
N MET A 608 -31.45 117.98 -25.95
CA MET A 608 -32.58 118.74 -26.54
C MET A 608 -33.81 117.93 -27.02
N GLY A 609 -34.85 117.89 -26.17
CA GLY A 609 -36.25 117.74 -26.61
C GLY A 609 -37.05 116.64 -25.88
N VAL A 610 -37.77 117.03 -24.81
CA VAL A 610 -38.94 116.39 -24.17
C VAL A 610 -38.93 114.85 -24.08
N GLY A 611 -38.48 114.34 -22.92
CA GLY A 611 -38.52 112.93 -22.54
C GLY A 611 -39.66 112.60 -21.57
N GLY A 612 -40.11 111.34 -21.65
CA GLY A 612 -41.01 110.72 -20.69
C GLY A 612 -41.66 109.45 -21.24
N HIS A 613 -41.03 108.29 -21.03
CA HIS A 613 -41.68 106.99 -21.08
C HIS A 613 -41.23 106.19 -19.85
N THR A 614 -42.19 105.83 -19.00
CA THR A 614 -42.02 104.92 -17.85
C THR A 614 -42.64 103.58 -18.21
N GLN A 615 -41.86 102.50 -18.21
CA GLN A 615 -42.39 101.14 -18.31
C GLN A 615 -42.44 100.51 -16.93
N ALA A 616 -43.64 100.49 -16.33
CA ALA A 616 -43.94 99.68 -15.18
C ALA A 616 -44.12 98.21 -15.65
N GLY A 617 -43.03 97.44 -15.63
CA GLY A 617 -43.01 96.03 -15.99
C GLY A 617 -43.04 95.12 -14.76
N GLY A 618 -44.17 94.43 -14.54
CA GLY A 618 -44.35 93.39 -13.53
C GLY A 618 -43.77 92.04 -13.96
N GLY A 619 -43.07 91.36 -13.04
CA GLY A 619 -42.58 89.99 -13.20
C GLY A 619 -41.33 89.73 -12.37
N GLU A 620 -40.29 90.55 -12.53
CA GLU A 620 -39.00 90.32 -11.87
C GLU A 620 -39.00 90.67 -10.38
N THR A 621 -39.62 91.78 -9.98
CA THR A 621 -39.78 92.20 -8.57
C THR A 621 -40.67 91.27 -7.76
N LEU A 622 -41.72 90.69 -8.37
CA LEU A 622 -42.57 89.67 -7.74
C LEU A 622 -41.82 88.33 -7.56
N SER A 623 -40.92 87.98 -8.49
CA SER A 623 -40.05 86.80 -8.37
C SER A 623 -38.95 86.97 -7.30
N ARG A 624 -38.46 88.20 -7.07
CA ARG A 624 -37.44 88.51 -6.05
C ARG A 624 -38.05 88.53 -4.64
N SER A 625 -39.27 89.06 -4.47
CA SER A 625 -39.99 88.96 -3.19
C SER A 625 -40.40 87.52 -2.86
N GLY A 626 -40.85 86.75 -3.86
CA GLY A 626 -41.09 85.31 -3.71
C GLY A 626 -39.82 84.53 -3.31
N ARG A 627 -38.66 84.87 -3.87
CA ARG A 627 -37.35 84.30 -3.49
C ARG A 627 -36.93 84.64 -2.07
N SER A 628 -37.19 85.85 -1.57
CA SER A 628 -36.88 86.22 -0.19
C SER A 628 -37.77 85.50 0.83
N THR A 629 -39.08 85.40 0.59
CA THR A 629 -39.97 84.60 1.45
C THR A 629 -39.57 83.12 1.42
N ALA A 630 -39.15 82.60 0.26
CA ALA A 630 -38.57 81.26 0.15
C ALA A 630 -37.24 81.14 0.92
N GLY A 631 -36.41 82.19 0.95
CA GLY A 631 -35.18 82.25 1.75
C GLY A 631 -35.44 82.30 3.27
N ALA A 632 -36.45 83.03 3.71
CA ALA A 632 -36.89 83.07 5.11
C ALA A 632 -37.47 81.72 5.56
N LEU A 633 -38.31 81.08 4.73
CA LEU A 633 -38.78 79.73 4.98
C LEU A 633 -37.63 78.71 4.92
N GLY A 634 -36.67 78.89 4.02
CA GLY A 634 -35.46 78.08 3.92
C GLY A 634 -34.56 78.18 5.15
N THR A 635 -34.36 79.37 5.71
CA THR A 635 -33.58 79.57 6.94
C THR A 635 -34.30 79.00 8.17
N ALA A 636 -35.62 79.16 8.28
CA ALA A 636 -36.42 78.52 9.31
C ALA A 636 -36.38 76.97 9.21
N ALA A 637 -36.42 76.43 7.99
CA ALA A 637 -36.25 74.99 7.74
C ALA A 637 -34.86 74.52 8.15
N LEU A 638 -33.80 75.27 7.83
CA LEU A 638 -32.41 74.95 8.22
C LEU A 638 -32.19 74.99 9.73
N ILE A 639 -32.80 75.93 10.45
CA ILE A 639 -32.75 75.97 11.92
C ILE A 639 -33.46 74.75 12.49
N SER A 640 -34.61 74.39 11.94
CA SER A 640 -35.37 73.21 12.35
C SER A 640 -34.60 71.91 12.05
N GLU A 641 -33.93 71.83 10.90
CA GLU A 641 -33.05 70.71 10.52
C GLU A 641 -31.83 70.61 11.43
N PHE A 642 -31.22 71.73 11.82
CA PHE A 642 -30.13 71.75 12.80
C PHE A 642 -30.61 71.28 14.17
N ALA A 643 -31.75 71.77 14.66
CA ALA A 643 -32.33 71.35 15.93
C ALA A 643 -32.66 69.85 15.92
N ALA A 644 -33.23 69.35 14.81
CA ALA A 644 -33.47 67.92 14.62
C ALA A 644 -32.17 67.11 14.60
N GLY A 645 -31.14 67.57 13.89
CA GLY A 645 -29.82 66.94 13.85
C GLY A 645 -29.09 66.96 15.20
N TYR A 646 -29.20 68.06 15.94
CA TYR A 646 -28.65 68.22 17.29
C TYR A 646 -29.35 67.28 18.27
N ALA A 647 -30.68 67.25 18.27
CA ALA A 647 -31.47 66.32 19.09
C ALA A 647 -31.18 64.85 18.74
N ALA A 648 -31.02 64.53 17.45
CA ALA A 648 -30.65 63.19 17.01
C ALA A 648 -29.26 62.78 17.52
N LYS A 649 -28.28 63.70 17.54
CA LYS A 649 -26.94 63.48 18.10
C LYS A 649 -26.96 63.31 19.63
N VAL A 650 -27.67 64.16 20.36
CA VAL A 650 -27.82 64.02 21.82
C VAL A 650 -28.51 62.69 22.15
N GLY A 651 -29.58 62.35 21.43
CA GLY A 651 -30.30 61.09 21.60
C GLY A 651 -29.49 59.86 21.19
N SER A 652 -28.50 59.96 20.30
CA SER A 652 -27.58 58.84 20.02
C SER A 652 -26.57 58.66 21.15
N TYR A 653 -26.07 59.74 21.76
CA TYR A 653 -25.17 59.66 22.91
C TYR A 653 -25.84 59.15 24.17
N GLN A 654 -27.09 59.52 24.43
CA GLN A 654 -27.88 58.95 25.53
C GLN A 654 -28.06 57.44 25.36
N ARG A 655 -28.49 56.99 24.17
CA ARG A 655 -28.62 55.56 23.85
C ARG A 655 -27.30 54.80 24.02
N ARG A 656 -26.18 55.41 23.61
CA ARG A 656 -24.85 54.85 23.80
C ARG A 656 -24.50 54.69 25.28
N THR A 657 -24.80 55.69 26.12
CA THR A 657 -24.61 55.61 27.57
C THR A 657 -25.46 54.49 28.18
N ASP A 658 -26.74 54.38 27.79
CA ASP A 658 -27.62 53.30 28.26
C ASP A 658 -27.08 51.91 27.87
N GLU A 659 -26.48 51.79 26.67
CA GLU A 659 -25.82 50.59 26.21
C GLU A 659 -24.55 50.26 27.02
N TRP A 660 -23.79 51.28 27.44
CA TRP A 660 -22.65 51.10 28.36
C TRP A 660 -23.09 50.68 29.76
N ILE A 661 -24.18 51.24 30.29
CA ILE A 661 -24.78 50.81 31.57
C ILE A 661 -25.25 49.36 31.47
N LEU A 662 -25.88 48.98 30.36
CA LEU A 662 -26.27 47.59 30.12
C LEU A 662 -25.06 46.67 30.09
N GLY A 663 -24.02 47.02 29.32
CA GLY A 663 -22.79 46.24 29.22
C GLY A 663 -22.07 46.09 30.56
N HIS A 664 -22.06 47.15 31.37
CA HIS A 664 -21.58 47.11 32.76
C HIS A 664 -22.35 46.10 33.60
N ASN A 665 -23.68 46.20 33.63
CA ASN A 665 -24.53 45.36 34.48
C ASN A 665 -24.53 43.89 34.03
N GLN A 666 -24.46 43.63 32.73
CA GLN A 666 -24.24 42.29 32.20
C GLN A 666 -22.90 41.72 32.67
N ALA A 667 -21.81 42.49 32.56
CA ALA A 667 -20.50 42.05 33.04
C ALA A 667 -20.47 41.80 34.56
N ALA A 668 -21.17 42.63 35.36
CA ALA A 668 -21.30 42.46 36.80
C ALA A 668 -22.02 41.14 37.17
N ASN A 669 -23.10 40.83 36.46
CA ASN A 669 -23.84 39.57 36.62
C ASN A 669 -23.05 38.36 36.13
N ASP A 670 -22.35 38.48 35.00
CA ASP A 670 -21.46 37.43 34.47
C ASP A 670 -20.36 37.07 35.48
N LEU A 671 -19.79 38.05 36.20
CA LEU A 671 -18.80 37.79 37.26
C LEU A 671 -19.37 36.92 38.38
N GLY A 672 -20.59 37.22 38.85
CA GLY A 672 -21.27 36.43 39.88
C GLY A 672 -21.74 35.06 39.38
N ALA A 673 -22.11 34.95 38.11
CA ALA A 673 -22.46 33.68 37.47
C ALA A 673 -21.24 32.76 37.34
N ILE A 674 -20.12 33.26 36.80
CA ILE A 674 -18.87 32.49 36.67
C ILE A 674 -18.32 32.13 38.05
N GLY A 675 -18.44 33.01 39.06
CA GLY A 675 -18.09 32.70 40.43
C GLY A 675 -18.81 31.45 40.97
N ARG A 676 -20.13 31.35 40.76
CA ARG A 676 -20.92 30.16 41.10
C ARG A 676 -20.56 28.92 40.27
N GLN A 677 -20.19 29.10 39.00
CA GLN A 677 -19.70 27.99 38.17
C GLN A 677 -18.36 27.44 38.66
N ILE A 678 -17.45 28.30 39.13
CA ILE A 678 -16.18 27.87 39.74
C ILE A 678 -16.45 27.01 40.98
N LEU A 679 -17.42 27.40 41.82
CA LEU A 679 -17.84 26.59 42.97
C LEU A 679 -18.32 25.20 42.57
N ALA A 680 -19.22 25.12 41.57
CA ALA A 680 -19.71 23.84 41.07
C ALA A 680 -18.58 22.98 40.47
N SER A 681 -17.64 23.61 39.76
CA SER A 681 -16.45 22.96 39.19
C SER A 681 -15.55 22.36 40.27
N LEU A 682 -15.33 23.08 41.38
CA LEU A 682 -14.53 22.58 42.51
C LEU A 682 -15.17 21.36 43.17
N ILE A 683 -16.50 21.34 43.31
CA ILE A 683 -17.21 20.16 43.84
C ILE A 683 -17.07 18.98 42.86
N ALA A 684 -17.22 19.22 41.55
CA ALA A 684 -17.04 18.20 40.53
C ALA A 684 -15.60 17.65 40.49
N GLU A 685 -14.58 18.48 40.72
CA GLU A 685 -13.19 18.06 40.88
C GLU A 685 -13.02 17.07 42.03
N GLN A 686 -13.65 17.33 43.18
CA GLN A 686 -13.60 16.45 44.36
C GLN A 686 -14.34 15.13 44.12
N ILE A 687 -15.49 15.15 43.43
CA ILE A 687 -16.21 13.93 43.02
C ILE A 687 -15.31 13.08 42.10
N ALA A 688 -14.68 13.69 41.10
CA ALA A 688 -13.79 12.99 40.18
C ALA A 688 -12.55 12.40 40.88
N HIS A 689 -12.03 13.09 41.90
CA HIS A 689 -10.95 12.56 42.73
C HIS A 689 -11.38 11.33 43.53
N HIS A 690 -12.57 11.37 44.15
CA HIS A 690 -13.12 10.24 44.90
C HIS A 690 -13.44 9.03 44.01
N ASP A 691 -13.96 9.26 42.80
CA ASP A 691 -14.17 8.21 41.79
C ASP A 691 -12.84 7.53 41.42
N TYR A 692 -11.76 8.31 41.27
CA TYR A 692 -10.42 7.77 41.02
C TYR A 692 -9.93 6.89 42.18
N ASP A 693 -10.08 7.34 43.43
CA ASP A 693 -9.70 6.56 44.61
C ASP A 693 -10.52 5.26 44.75
N THR A 694 -11.79 5.30 44.38
CA THR A 694 -12.67 4.11 44.36
C THR A 694 -12.16 3.07 43.36
N VAL A 695 -11.84 3.47 42.13
CA VAL A 695 -11.30 2.54 41.11
C VAL A 695 -9.92 2.03 41.52
N LYS A 696 -9.09 2.87 42.14
CA LYS A 696 -7.80 2.46 42.70
C LYS A 696 -7.98 1.34 43.75
N GLN A 697 -8.99 1.43 44.61
CA GLN A 697 -9.31 0.36 45.56
C GLN A 697 -9.83 -0.90 44.87
N GLN A 698 -10.63 -0.78 43.80
CA GLN A 698 -11.08 -1.93 43.00
C GLN A 698 -9.93 -2.70 42.34
N VAL A 699 -8.89 -1.99 41.87
CA VAL A 699 -7.67 -2.63 41.34
C VAL A 699 -7.00 -3.49 42.41
N VAL A 700 -6.92 -3.00 43.66
CA VAL A 700 -6.35 -3.77 44.79
C VAL A 700 -7.19 -5.03 45.05
N CYS A 701 -8.51 -4.91 45.14
CA CYS A 701 -9.39 -6.07 45.32
C CYS A 701 -9.25 -7.09 44.18
N ALA A 702 -9.12 -6.63 42.92
CA ALA A 702 -8.94 -7.52 41.77
C ALA A 702 -7.58 -8.25 41.80
N GLN A 703 -6.54 -7.62 42.34
CA GLN A 703 -5.23 -8.26 42.55
C GLN A 703 -5.30 -9.35 43.64
N GLU A 704 -6.06 -9.14 44.72
CA GLU A 704 -6.27 -10.15 45.75
C GLU A 704 -7.00 -11.39 45.22
N VAL A 705 -7.99 -11.20 44.34
CA VAL A 705 -8.68 -12.31 43.65
C VAL A 705 -7.73 -13.08 42.72
N ASP A 706 -6.83 -12.39 42.01
CA ASP A 706 -5.81 -13.04 41.17
C ASP A 706 -4.85 -13.89 41.99
N GLN A 707 -4.42 -13.41 43.16
CA GLN A 707 -3.59 -14.18 44.09
C GLN A 707 -4.30 -15.47 44.53
N LEU A 708 -5.59 -15.39 44.87
CA LEU A 708 -6.38 -16.58 45.24
C LEU A 708 -6.47 -17.62 44.10
N LEU A 709 -6.57 -17.18 42.84
CA LEU A 709 -6.57 -18.08 41.67
C LEU A 709 -5.22 -18.75 41.42
N HIS A 710 -4.13 -18.19 41.93
CA HIS A 710 -2.80 -18.80 41.92
C HIS A 710 -2.61 -19.78 43.08
N ASP A 711 -3.09 -19.44 44.28
CA ASP A 711 -2.79 -20.19 45.51
C ASP A 711 -3.74 -21.37 45.79
N LYS A 712 -4.89 -21.47 45.12
CA LYS A 712 -5.85 -22.57 45.33
C LYS A 712 -5.29 -23.93 44.88
N PHE A 713 -5.74 -25.02 45.50
CA PHE A 713 -5.29 -26.38 45.14
C PHE A 713 -5.75 -26.85 43.75
N SER A 714 -6.98 -26.52 43.35
CA SER A 714 -7.53 -26.88 42.04
C SER A 714 -7.12 -25.83 40.99
N ASP A 715 -5.82 -25.59 40.87
CA ASP A 715 -5.25 -24.62 39.96
C ASP A 715 -5.01 -25.20 38.56
N GLN A 716 -4.47 -24.35 37.68
CA GLN A 716 -4.13 -24.76 36.33
C GLN A 716 -3.03 -25.85 36.30
N ASP A 717 -2.07 -25.79 37.23
CA ASP A 717 -0.92 -26.69 37.23
C ASP A 717 -1.33 -28.13 37.57
N LEU A 718 -2.29 -28.31 38.48
CA LEU A 718 -2.90 -29.62 38.76
C LEU A 718 -3.50 -30.26 37.49
N TYR A 719 -4.30 -29.51 36.72
CA TYR A 719 -4.94 -30.04 35.52
C TYR A 719 -3.95 -30.28 34.37
N LEU A 720 -2.91 -29.45 34.25
CA LEU A 720 -1.82 -29.69 33.30
C LEU A 720 -1.06 -30.99 33.62
N TRP A 721 -0.80 -31.25 34.90
CA TRP A 721 -0.21 -32.51 35.34
C TRP A 721 -1.12 -33.71 35.01
N MET A 722 -2.41 -33.62 35.33
CA MET A 722 -3.39 -34.68 35.00
C MET A 722 -3.46 -34.95 33.50
N GLN A 723 -3.48 -33.90 32.66
CA GLN A 723 -3.49 -34.02 31.21
C GLN A 723 -2.25 -34.78 30.71
N GLY A 724 -1.08 -34.49 31.26
CA GLY A 724 0.18 -35.16 30.91
C GLY A 724 0.13 -36.66 31.20
N GLU A 725 -0.25 -37.04 32.42
CA GLU A 725 -0.30 -38.44 32.84
C GLU A 725 -1.38 -39.24 32.10
N ILE A 726 -2.58 -38.70 31.94
CA ILE A 726 -3.67 -39.39 31.24
C ILE A 726 -3.35 -39.55 29.74
N SER A 727 -2.79 -38.53 29.09
CA SER A 727 -2.40 -38.60 27.68
C SER A 727 -1.38 -39.70 27.41
N ARG A 728 -0.39 -39.85 28.30
CA ARG A 728 0.62 -40.91 28.22
C ARG A 728 -0.02 -42.30 28.28
N LEU A 729 -0.91 -42.53 29.25
CA LEU A 729 -1.62 -43.80 29.39
C LEU A 729 -2.54 -44.07 28.19
N TYR A 730 -3.26 -43.05 27.73
CA TYR A 730 -4.18 -43.14 26.60
C TYR A 730 -3.48 -43.63 25.32
N TYR A 731 -2.32 -43.05 24.97
CA TYR A 731 -1.56 -43.48 23.79
C TYR A 731 -1.02 -44.91 23.89
N GLN A 732 -0.57 -45.34 25.07
CA GLN A 732 -0.07 -46.70 25.28
C GLN A 732 -1.16 -47.75 25.09
N TRP A 733 -2.35 -47.52 25.65
CA TRP A 733 -3.52 -48.40 25.45
C TRP A 733 -4.00 -48.41 24.00
N TYR A 734 -3.99 -47.25 23.33
CA TYR A 734 -4.32 -47.17 21.91
C TYR A 734 -3.41 -48.04 21.06
N ARG A 735 -2.09 -47.95 21.24
CA ARG A 735 -1.13 -48.77 20.50
C ARG A 735 -1.35 -50.26 20.72
N LEU A 736 -1.61 -50.67 21.96
CA LEU A 736 -1.89 -52.07 22.29
C LEU A 736 -3.18 -52.57 21.62
N ALA A 737 -4.25 -51.77 21.65
CA ALA A 737 -5.52 -52.08 20.99
C ALA A 737 -5.35 -52.20 19.48
N PHE A 738 -4.67 -51.22 18.88
CA PHE A 738 -4.37 -51.17 17.44
C PHE A 738 -3.57 -52.38 16.97
N ASP A 739 -2.50 -52.71 17.70
CA ASP A 739 -1.64 -53.83 17.34
C ASP A 739 -2.41 -55.16 17.42
N THR A 740 -3.30 -55.30 18.40
CA THR A 740 -4.15 -56.49 18.54
C THR A 740 -5.19 -56.59 17.42
N ALA A 741 -5.82 -55.47 17.06
CA ALA A 741 -6.78 -55.39 15.96
C ALA A 741 -6.16 -55.76 14.61
N ARG A 742 -4.94 -55.26 14.33
CA ARG A 742 -4.21 -55.58 13.09
C ARG A 742 -3.80 -57.05 13.00
N ARG A 743 -3.40 -57.66 14.11
CA ARG A 743 -3.15 -59.12 14.14
C ARG A 743 -4.43 -59.90 13.85
N ALA A 744 -5.55 -59.50 14.44
CA ALA A 744 -6.84 -60.14 14.20
C ALA A 744 -7.28 -60.04 12.72
N GLU A 745 -7.09 -58.89 12.08
CA GLU A 745 -7.37 -58.67 10.65
C GLU A 745 -6.54 -59.61 9.76
N ARG A 746 -5.23 -59.74 10.03
CA ARG A 746 -4.34 -60.63 9.26
C ARG A 746 -4.72 -62.10 9.42
N THR A 747 -5.00 -62.51 10.66
CA THR A 747 -5.48 -63.88 10.94
C THR A 747 -6.78 -64.16 10.19
N MET A 748 -7.73 -63.22 10.16
CA MET A 748 -8.97 -63.35 9.39
C MET A 748 -8.72 -63.51 7.90
N LYS A 749 -7.88 -62.64 7.30
CA LYS A 749 -7.55 -62.69 5.87
C LYS A 749 -6.90 -64.04 5.51
N GLN A 750 -5.99 -64.56 6.32
CA GLN A 750 -5.40 -65.88 6.11
C GLN A 750 -6.40 -67.03 6.27
N GLU A 751 -7.32 -66.96 7.24
CA GLU A 751 -8.31 -68.00 7.49
C GLU A 751 -9.31 -68.10 6.32
N LEU A 752 -9.81 -66.97 5.84
CA LEU A 752 -10.88 -66.92 4.83
C LEU A 752 -10.37 -66.84 3.38
N MET A 753 -9.19 -66.26 3.10
CA MET A 753 -8.59 -66.07 1.75
C MET A 753 -9.63 -65.78 0.68
N ARG A 754 -10.36 -64.68 0.89
CA ARG A 754 -11.45 -64.26 0.03
C ARG A 754 -11.06 -62.95 -0.63
N PRO A 755 -11.17 -62.84 -1.97
CA PRO A 755 -10.83 -61.60 -2.66
C PRO A 755 -11.69 -60.43 -2.14
N GLU A 756 -12.91 -60.69 -1.66
CA GLU A 756 -13.78 -59.67 -1.07
C GLU A 756 -13.21 -59.08 0.23
N LEU A 757 -12.51 -59.89 1.04
CA LEU A 757 -11.90 -59.46 2.30
C LEU A 757 -10.46 -58.97 2.12
N ASP A 758 -9.71 -59.57 1.20
CA ASP A 758 -8.31 -59.19 0.95
C ASP A 758 -8.22 -57.80 0.31
N ALA A 759 -9.21 -57.42 -0.50
CA ALA A 759 -9.31 -56.09 -1.10
C ALA A 759 -9.69 -54.98 -0.10
N GLN A 760 -10.28 -55.33 1.06
CA GLN A 760 -10.71 -54.37 2.06
C GLN A 760 -9.74 -54.34 3.24
N ASP A 761 -9.28 -53.14 3.60
CA ASP A 761 -8.62 -52.92 4.88
C ASP A 761 -9.67 -52.47 5.90
N PHE A 762 -9.88 -53.29 6.92
CA PHE A 762 -10.82 -53.00 8.00
C PHE A 762 -10.19 -52.08 9.02
N VAL A 763 -8.96 -52.40 9.45
CA VAL A 763 -8.22 -51.55 10.38
C VAL A 763 -7.42 -50.55 9.57
N GLN A 764 -7.66 -49.26 9.74
CA GLN A 764 -6.94 -48.18 9.06
C GLN A 764 -5.63 -47.88 9.79
N PHE A 765 -4.77 -46.96 9.30
CA PHE A 765 -3.53 -46.59 10.01
C PHE A 765 -3.71 -45.32 10.87
N ASN A 766 -4.65 -44.43 10.48
CA ASN A 766 -4.75 -43.06 10.99
C ASN A 766 -5.89 -42.84 12.00
N TYR A 767 -6.09 -43.73 12.97
CA TYR A 767 -7.07 -43.46 14.03
C TYR A 767 -6.59 -42.39 15.01
N TRP A 768 -5.28 -42.33 15.26
CA TRP A 768 -4.69 -41.35 16.15
C TRP A 768 -4.37 -40.05 15.43
N ASP A 769 -5.20 -39.03 15.67
CA ASP A 769 -4.93 -37.66 15.21
C ASP A 769 -4.10 -36.90 16.25
N GLY A 770 -2.82 -36.66 15.95
CA GLY A 770 -1.92 -35.90 16.80
C GLY A 770 -2.41 -34.46 17.06
N GLY A 771 -3.05 -33.83 16.08
CA GLY A 771 -3.59 -32.47 16.20
C GLY A 771 -4.75 -32.37 17.19
N ARG A 772 -5.49 -33.47 17.40
CA ARG A 772 -6.61 -33.58 18.35
C ARG A 772 -6.27 -34.46 19.55
N LYS A 773 -4.97 -34.68 19.82
CA LYS A 773 -4.45 -35.50 20.93
C LYS A 773 -5.07 -36.91 20.97
N GLY A 774 -5.42 -37.45 19.81
CA GLY A 774 -5.99 -38.78 19.64
C GLY A 774 -7.45 -38.93 20.08
N LEU A 775 -8.19 -37.88 20.43
CA LEU A 775 -9.60 -38.02 20.82
C LEU A 775 -10.42 -38.71 19.73
N LEU A 776 -11.37 -39.56 20.13
CA LEU A 776 -12.19 -40.43 19.27
C LEU A 776 -11.48 -41.58 18.55
N ALA A 777 -10.17 -41.75 18.75
CA ALA A 777 -9.42 -42.87 18.16
C ALA A 777 -9.95 -44.23 18.64
N GLY A 778 -10.36 -44.32 19.92
CA GLY A 778 -10.95 -45.53 20.50
C GLY A 778 -12.30 -45.90 19.88
N GLU A 779 -13.20 -44.94 19.69
CA GLU A 779 -14.51 -45.11 19.06
C GLU A 779 -14.39 -45.59 17.61
N ALA A 780 -13.52 -44.92 16.83
CA ALA A 780 -13.32 -45.25 15.43
C ALA A 780 -12.72 -46.65 15.25
N LEU A 781 -11.67 -46.98 16.03
CA LEU A 781 -11.07 -48.31 16.01
C LEU A 781 -12.08 -49.38 16.46
N HIS A 782 -12.88 -49.11 17.50
CA HIS A 782 -13.90 -50.04 17.98
C HIS A 782 -14.94 -50.36 16.91
N LEU A 783 -15.43 -49.35 16.17
CA LEU A 783 -16.40 -49.54 15.09
C LEU A 783 -15.82 -50.41 13.96
N ASP A 784 -14.59 -50.16 13.55
CA ASP A 784 -13.97 -50.90 12.45
C ASP A 784 -13.64 -52.33 12.85
N VAL A 785 -13.23 -52.58 14.11
CA VAL A 785 -13.11 -53.94 14.64
C VAL A 785 -14.47 -54.64 14.68
N LYS A 786 -15.57 -53.94 14.99
CA LYS A 786 -16.92 -54.50 14.90
C LYS A 786 -17.36 -54.80 13.46
N ARG A 787 -17.01 -53.95 12.49
CA ARG A 787 -17.25 -54.24 11.07
C ARG A 787 -16.48 -55.47 10.60
N MET A 788 -15.24 -55.60 11.06
CA MET A 788 -14.42 -56.79 10.81
C MET A 788 -15.07 -58.05 11.39
N GLU A 789 -15.61 -57.99 12.60
CA GLU A 789 -16.36 -59.10 13.22
C GLU A 789 -17.57 -59.53 12.37
N ILE A 790 -18.38 -58.57 11.92
CA ILE A 790 -19.54 -58.84 11.06
C ILE A 790 -19.09 -59.42 9.71
N ALA A 791 -18.06 -58.83 9.10
CA ALA A 791 -17.53 -59.31 7.82
C ALA A 791 -16.97 -60.73 7.91
N TYR A 792 -16.37 -61.11 9.05
CA TYR A 792 -15.97 -62.48 9.33
C TYR A 792 -17.19 -63.41 9.30
N HIS A 793 -18.26 -63.06 10.02
CA HIS A 793 -19.48 -63.87 10.06
C HIS A 793 -20.16 -64.03 8.70
N ASP A 794 -20.24 -62.96 7.90
CA ASP A 794 -20.89 -62.99 6.57
C ASP A 794 -20.11 -63.82 5.53
N ASN A 795 -18.78 -63.82 5.64
CA ASN A 795 -17.89 -64.43 4.66
C ASN A 795 -17.37 -65.82 5.06
N ASN A 796 -17.58 -66.22 6.31
CA ASN A 796 -17.32 -67.58 6.77
C ASN A 796 -18.37 -68.57 6.22
N LYS A 797 -18.26 -68.87 4.93
CA LYS A 797 -19.11 -69.81 4.20
C LYS A 797 -18.41 -71.16 4.03
N ARG A 798 -19.19 -72.23 4.05
CA ARG A 798 -18.67 -73.60 3.89
C ARG A 798 -18.03 -73.80 2.52
N GLU A 799 -16.82 -74.36 2.50
CA GLU A 799 -16.08 -74.73 1.29
C GLU A 799 -16.34 -76.20 0.92
N LEU A 800 -15.94 -76.63 -0.27
CA LEU A 800 -16.07 -78.04 -0.67
C LEU A 800 -15.00 -78.87 0.05
N GLU A 801 -15.44 -79.78 0.91
CA GLU A 801 -14.58 -80.69 1.65
C GLU A 801 -14.31 -81.94 0.80
N LEU A 802 -13.04 -82.20 0.49
CA LEU A 802 -12.60 -83.28 -0.39
C LEU A 802 -11.51 -84.12 0.30
N VAL A 803 -11.42 -85.38 -0.13
CA VAL A 803 -10.39 -86.31 0.32
C VAL A 803 -9.70 -86.88 -0.91
N SER A 804 -8.38 -86.77 -0.97
CA SER A 804 -7.56 -87.42 -2.00
C SER A 804 -6.55 -88.37 -1.36
N HIS A 805 -6.39 -89.53 -1.97
CA HIS A 805 -5.45 -90.57 -1.56
C HIS A 805 -4.33 -90.64 -2.59
N VAL A 806 -3.11 -90.30 -2.16
CA VAL A 806 -1.95 -90.25 -3.04
C VAL A 806 -1.05 -91.44 -2.72
N SER A 807 -1.00 -92.39 -3.67
CA SER A 807 -0.12 -93.56 -3.63
C SER A 807 1.26 -93.22 -4.16
N LEU A 808 2.31 -93.45 -3.38
CA LEU A 808 3.69 -93.26 -3.83
C LEU A 808 4.05 -94.25 -4.93
N ARG A 809 3.58 -95.51 -4.86
CA ARG A 809 3.82 -96.53 -5.89
C ARG A 809 3.36 -96.08 -7.28
N GLN A 810 2.23 -95.35 -7.36
CA GLN A 810 1.68 -94.84 -8.62
C GLN A 810 2.25 -93.48 -9.03
N LEU A 811 2.52 -92.60 -8.07
CA LEU A 811 2.96 -91.24 -8.34
C LEU A 811 4.45 -91.16 -8.67
N ASP A 812 5.30 -91.80 -7.85
CA ASP A 812 6.74 -91.87 -8.02
C ASP A 812 7.29 -93.19 -7.45
N PRO A 813 7.30 -94.27 -8.25
CA PRO A 813 7.77 -95.57 -7.78
C PRO A 813 9.26 -95.56 -7.42
N VAL A 814 10.06 -94.66 -7.99
CA VAL A 814 11.48 -94.55 -7.63
C VAL A 814 11.64 -93.96 -6.23
N ALA A 815 10.80 -92.99 -5.85
CA ALA A 815 10.77 -92.48 -4.48
C ALA A 815 10.37 -93.56 -3.46
N LEU A 816 9.45 -94.47 -3.82
CA LEU A 816 9.09 -95.62 -2.98
C LEU A 816 10.27 -96.59 -2.83
N LEU A 817 10.95 -96.93 -3.92
CA LEU A 817 12.16 -97.78 -3.88
C LEU A 817 13.28 -97.13 -3.05
N ALA A 818 13.47 -95.82 -3.19
CA ALA A 818 14.42 -95.06 -2.38
C ALA A 818 14.04 -95.08 -0.89
N LEU A 819 12.75 -95.00 -0.55
CA LEU A 819 12.29 -95.14 0.83
C LEU A 819 12.58 -96.54 1.39
N ARG A 820 12.38 -97.60 0.59
CA ARG A 820 12.70 -98.98 1.01
C ARG A 820 14.20 -99.19 1.24
N ALA A 821 15.04 -98.64 0.36
CA ALA A 821 16.49 -98.84 0.40
C ALA A 821 17.20 -97.93 1.41
N ALA A 822 16.82 -96.65 1.48
CA ALA A 822 17.52 -95.62 2.25
C ALA A 822 16.74 -95.11 3.47
N GLY A 823 15.49 -95.52 3.67
CA GLY A 823 14.65 -95.05 4.77
C GLY A 823 14.21 -93.59 4.67
N SER A 824 14.49 -92.88 3.57
CA SER A 824 13.99 -91.52 3.35
C SER A 824 13.70 -91.26 1.88
N CYS A 825 12.66 -90.47 1.60
CA CYS A 825 12.35 -90.02 0.25
C CYS A 825 11.68 -88.64 0.24
N THR A 826 11.78 -87.96 -0.90
CA THR A 826 11.03 -86.73 -1.18
C THR A 826 10.02 -86.99 -2.28
N VAL A 827 8.77 -86.60 -2.05
CA VAL A 827 7.69 -86.75 -3.02
C VAL A 827 7.00 -85.40 -3.23
N THR A 828 6.74 -85.05 -4.49
CA THR A 828 5.98 -83.86 -4.85
C THR A 828 4.61 -84.28 -5.32
N VAL A 829 3.56 -83.77 -4.67
CA VAL A 829 2.16 -83.93 -5.07
C VAL A 829 1.80 -82.80 -6.03
N PRO A 830 1.67 -83.09 -7.34
CA PRO A 830 1.47 -82.06 -8.35
C PRO A 830 0.00 -81.64 -8.47
N GLU A 831 -0.25 -80.43 -8.97
CA GLU A 831 -1.60 -79.88 -9.15
C GLU A 831 -2.50 -80.78 -10.04
N TRP A 832 -1.92 -81.38 -11.08
CA TRP A 832 -2.65 -82.18 -12.07
C TRP A 832 -3.35 -83.41 -11.47
N LEU A 833 -2.87 -83.92 -10.33
CA LEU A 833 -3.50 -85.05 -9.64
C LEU A 833 -4.91 -84.69 -9.18
N PHE A 834 -5.08 -83.49 -8.64
CA PHE A 834 -6.37 -82.99 -8.19
C PHE A 834 -7.25 -82.53 -9.36
N ASP A 835 -6.66 -82.08 -10.47
CA ASP A 835 -7.39 -81.71 -11.69
C ASP A 835 -7.98 -82.93 -12.39
N ARG A 836 -7.25 -84.06 -12.40
CA ARG A 836 -7.74 -85.34 -12.91
C ARG A 836 -9.00 -85.79 -12.16
N ASP A 837 -8.99 -85.66 -10.83
CA ASP A 837 -10.09 -86.12 -9.99
C ASP A 837 -11.27 -85.14 -10.02
N CYS A 838 -11.01 -83.83 -10.02
CA CYS A 838 -12.00 -82.75 -10.03
C CYS A 838 -11.53 -81.54 -10.85
N PRO A 839 -11.82 -81.49 -12.17
CA PRO A 839 -11.43 -80.36 -13.01
C PRO A 839 -12.25 -79.11 -12.66
N GLY A 840 -11.59 -77.94 -12.72
CA GLY A 840 -12.23 -76.64 -12.47
C GLY A 840 -12.20 -76.15 -11.01
N HIS A 841 -11.56 -76.90 -10.10
CA HIS A 841 -11.38 -76.49 -8.71
C HIS A 841 -10.10 -75.63 -8.53
N TYR A 842 -10.19 -74.62 -7.66
CA TYR A 842 -9.06 -73.78 -7.23
C TYR A 842 -9.13 -73.57 -5.72
N LEU A 843 -8.14 -72.87 -5.14
CA LEU A 843 -7.98 -72.65 -3.70
C LEU A 843 -8.01 -73.96 -2.90
N ARG A 844 -7.17 -74.92 -3.31
CA ARG A 844 -7.05 -76.22 -2.65
C ARG A 844 -6.18 -76.09 -1.40
N ARG A 845 -6.79 -76.04 -0.22
CA ARG A 845 -6.10 -75.86 1.06
C ARG A 845 -6.25 -77.08 1.94
N ILE A 846 -5.15 -77.57 2.47
CA ILE A 846 -5.10 -78.69 3.40
C ILE A 846 -5.85 -78.30 4.68
N LYS A 847 -6.76 -79.18 5.10
CA LYS A 847 -7.41 -79.12 6.40
C LYS A 847 -6.74 -80.07 7.40
N SER A 848 -6.33 -81.25 6.93
CA SER A 848 -5.51 -82.20 7.69
C SER A 848 -4.84 -83.19 6.74
N VAL A 849 -3.69 -83.74 7.17
CA VAL A 849 -2.98 -84.81 6.46
C VAL A 849 -2.85 -86.00 7.38
N ALA A 850 -3.09 -87.19 6.83
CA ALA A 850 -2.81 -88.46 7.49
C ALA A 850 -1.96 -89.36 6.59
N VAL A 851 -1.16 -90.24 7.19
CA VAL A 851 -0.29 -91.18 6.45
C VAL A 851 -0.65 -92.62 6.77
N SER A 852 -0.72 -93.45 5.73
CA SER A 852 -0.78 -94.91 5.87
C SER A 852 0.40 -95.57 5.18
N ILE A 853 1.06 -96.52 5.85
CA ILE A 853 2.18 -97.29 5.30
C ILE A 853 1.86 -98.79 5.44
N PRO A 854 1.19 -99.40 4.43
CA PRO A 854 0.95 -100.84 4.43
C PRO A 854 2.27 -101.60 4.37
N SER A 855 2.57 -102.33 5.44
CA SER A 855 3.81 -103.09 5.63
C SER A 855 3.58 -104.27 6.56
N VAL A 856 4.49 -105.25 6.55
CA VAL A 856 4.40 -106.41 7.45
C VAL A 856 5.06 -106.05 8.76
N VAL A 857 4.24 -105.73 9.77
CA VAL A 857 4.70 -105.33 11.11
C VAL A 857 4.19 -106.27 12.19
N GLY A 858 4.96 -106.43 13.26
CA GLY A 858 4.54 -107.20 14.44
C GLY A 858 3.44 -106.49 15.25
N PRO A 859 2.63 -107.21 16.07
CA PRO A 859 1.45 -106.64 16.75
C PRO A 859 1.68 -105.42 17.67
N TYR A 860 2.92 -105.20 18.13
CA TYR A 860 3.30 -104.09 19.01
C TYR A 860 4.45 -103.25 18.45
N ALA A 861 4.82 -103.43 17.18
CA ALA A 861 5.83 -102.62 16.53
C ALA A 861 5.17 -101.36 15.94
N GLY A 862 5.63 -100.18 16.37
CA GLY A 862 5.19 -98.92 15.80
C GLY A 862 5.82 -98.67 14.43
N VAL A 863 5.07 -97.98 13.58
CA VAL A 863 5.57 -97.45 12.30
C VAL A 863 5.82 -95.96 12.51
N ASN A 864 7.02 -95.65 12.99
CA ASN A 864 7.42 -94.28 13.28
C ASN A 864 7.96 -93.60 12.02
N CYS A 865 7.14 -92.77 11.39
CA CYS A 865 7.53 -92.00 10.22
C CYS A 865 7.33 -90.50 10.48
N THR A 866 8.35 -89.69 10.18
CA THR A 866 8.26 -88.23 10.19
C THR A 866 7.81 -87.75 8.81
N LEU A 867 6.75 -86.96 8.78
CA LEU A 867 6.25 -86.29 7.58
C LEU A 867 6.44 -84.78 7.74
N SER A 868 7.23 -84.17 6.86
CA SER A 868 7.50 -82.73 6.86
C SER A 868 7.07 -82.08 5.55
N LEU A 869 6.40 -80.94 5.66
CA LEU A 869 6.01 -80.13 4.50
C LEU A 869 7.14 -79.15 4.15
N LEU A 870 7.81 -79.39 3.02
CA LEU A 870 8.93 -78.56 2.58
C LEU A 870 8.47 -77.31 1.84
N ARG A 871 7.43 -77.43 1.03
CA ARG A 871 6.83 -76.36 0.23
C ARG A 871 5.36 -76.65 0.01
N SER A 872 4.53 -75.62 0.05
CA SER A 872 3.15 -75.72 -0.45
C SER A 872 2.77 -74.52 -1.29
N THR A 873 1.86 -74.74 -2.23
CA THR A 873 1.40 -73.73 -3.19
C THR A 873 -0.12 -73.75 -3.24
N VAL A 874 -0.74 -72.57 -3.10
CA VAL A 874 -2.19 -72.40 -3.19
C VAL A 874 -2.52 -71.56 -4.41
N ARG A 875 -3.34 -72.06 -5.33
CA ARG A 875 -3.96 -71.25 -6.38
C ARG A 875 -5.10 -70.41 -5.80
N VAL A 876 -4.84 -69.14 -5.49
CA VAL A 876 -5.80 -68.22 -4.86
C VAL A 876 -6.84 -67.64 -5.81
N SER A 877 -6.58 -67.65 -7.12
CA SER A 877 -7.49 -67.10 -8.13
C SER A 877 -7.96 -68.13 -9.15
N ALA A 878 -9.24 -68.05 -9.54
CA ALA A 878 -9.83 -68.85 -10.60
C ALA A 878 -9.52 -68.34 -12.02
N ALA A 879 -8.90 -67.16 -12.14
CA ALA A 879 -8.66 -66.52 -13.42
C ALA A 879 -7.64 -67.28 -14.29
N LEU A 880 -7.79 -67.20 -15.61
CA LEU A 880 -6.81 -67.69 -16.58
C LEU A 880 -5.88 -66.55 -16.98
N ALA A 881 -4.56 -66.73 -16.84
CA ALA A 881 -3.57 -65.76 -17.32
C ALA A 881 -3.34 -66.01 -18.81
N ASP A 882 -3.51 -64.98 -19.65
CA ASP A 882 -3.42 -65.06 -21.12
C ASP A 882 -4.23 -66.21 -21.74
N GLY A 883 -5.39 -66.53 -21.14
CA GLY A 883 -6.25 -67.63 -21.57
C GLY A 883 -5.70 -69.04 -21.29
N ALA A 884 -4.59 -69.16 -20.57
CA ALA A 884 -3.92 -70.41 -20.21
C ALA A 884 -4.12 -70.79 -18.74
N TYR A 885 -4.31 -72.09 -18.52
CA TYR A 885 -4.49 -72.68 -17.19
C TYR A 885 -3.19 -72.91 -16.40
N PRO A 886 -2.10 -73.44 -17.00
CA PRO A 886 -0.85 -73.71 -16.28
C PRO A 886 -0.25 -72.46 -15.62
N ARG A 887 0.54 -72.68 -14.56
CA ARG A 887 1.31 -71.63 -13.89
C ARG A 887 2.33 -71.00 -14.85
N GLN A 888 2.39 -69.68 -14.89
CA GLN A 888 3.30 -68.93 -15.75
C GLN A 888 4.42 -68.32 -14.92
N GLY A 889 5.57 -69.00 -14.88
CA GLY A 889 6.74 -68.52 -14.13
C GLY A 889 6.60 -68.62 -12.60
N ALA A 890 7.61 -68.11 -11.89
CA ALA A 890 7.63 -68.13 -10.43
C ALA A 890 6.68 -67.09 -9.82
N ASP A 891 6.56 -65.91 -10.43
CA ASP A 891 5.81 -64.76 -9.91
C ASP A 891 4.38 -64.66 -10.47
N ASP A 892 3.65 -65.78 -10.53
CA ASP A 892 2.25 -65.80 -10.98
C ASP A 892 1.33 -65.38 -9.81
N PRO A 893 0.63 -64.22 -9.88
CA PRO A 893 -0.18 -63.70 -8.78
C PRO A 893 -1.42 -64.56 -8.47
N ARG A 894 -1.75 -65.54 -9.33
CA ARG A 894 -2.80 -66.52 -9.05
C ARG A 894 -2.36 -67.56 -8.05
N PHE A 895 -1.07 -67.65 -7.73
CA PHE A 895 -0.50 -68.62 -6.82
C PHE A 895 0.21 -67.93 -5.66
N VAL A 896 0.02 -68.47 -4.46
CA VAL A 896 0.75 -68.07 -3.27
C VAL A 896 1.58 -69.26 -2.82
N ASP A 897 2.90 -69.09 -2.86
CA ASP A 897 3.86 -70.09 -2.37
C ASP A 897 4.14 -69.84 -0.89
N LEU A 898 3.87 -70.84 -0.06
CA LEU A 898 4.25 -70.84 1.34
C LEU A 898 5.61 -71.54 1.48
N VAL A 899 6.66 -70.73 1.59
CA VAL A 899 8.05 -71.17 1.83
C VAL A 899 8.47 -70.63 3.19
N GLY A 900 7.95 -71.24 4.26
CA GLY A 900 8.11 -70.76 5.64
C GLY A 900 8.57 -71.86 6.60
N ALA A 901 8.34 -71.66 7.90
CA ALA A 901 8.58 -72.68 8.92
C ALA A 901 7.96 -74.01 8.49
N GLN A 902 8.75 -75.09 8.49
CA GLN A 902 8.33 -76.41 8.00
C GLN A 902 7.54 -77.12 9.11
N PRO A 903 6.19 -77.11 9.10
CA PRO A 903 5.44 -77.96 10.01
C PRO A 903 5.80 -79.43 9.74
N SER A 904 5.75 -80.24 10.78
CA SER A 904 6.01 -81.68 10.71
C SER A 904 5.08 -82.44 11.64
N ILE A 905 4.69 -83.65 11.25
CA ILE A 905 4.00 -84.61 12.10
C ILE A 905 4.82 -85.89 12.18
N VAL A 906 4.59 -86.68 13.24
CA VAL A 906 5.20 -88.00 13.42
C VAL A 906 4.09 -89.02 13.60
N THR A 907 4.15 -90.11 12.83
CA THR A 907 3.23 -91.24 12.95
C THR A 907 3.71 -92.22 14.01
N SER A 908 2.77 -92.95 14.59
CA SER A 908 3.02 -94.05 15.54
C SER A 908 2.38 -95.36 15.07
N THR A 909 1.21 -95.30 14.44
CA THR A 909 0.52 -96.50 13.89
C THR A 909 0.66 -96.63 12.38
N ALA A 910 0.85 -95.50 11.68
CA ALA A 910 0.82 -95.39 10.22
C ALA A 910 -0.38 -96.09 9.56
N VAL A 911 -1.55 -96.02 10.20
CA VAL A 911 -2.85 -96.36 9.62
C VAL A 911 -3.73 -95.12 9.75
N ALA A 912 -3.83 -94.36 8.67
CA ALA A 912 -4.51 -93.07 8.60
C ALA A 912 -4.14 -92.12 9.76
N ASP A 913 -2.87 -92.10 10.12
CA ASP A 913 -2.36 -91.38 11.30
C ASP A 913 -2.07 -89.91 11.00
N THR A 914 -2.64 -88.99 11.79
CA THR A 914 -2.50 -87.53 11.64
C THR A 914 -1.37 -86.93 12.48
N GLY A 915 -0.72 -87.71 13.34
CA GLY A 915 0.30 -87.26 14.29
C GLY A 915 -0.23 -86.43 15.47
N MET A 916 -1.55 -86.43 15.68
CA MET A 916 -2.23 -85.84 16.84
C MET A 916 -2.93 -86.96 17.63
N PHE A 917 -3.02 -86.82 18.97
CA PHE A 917 -3.76 -87.78 19.80
C PHE A 917 -5.27 -87.79 19.47
N GLU A 918 -5.85 -86.60 19.35
CA GLU A 918 -7.23 -86.38 18.94
C GLU A 918 -7.27 -85.25 17.89
N ALA A 919 -7.61 -85.58 16.65
CA ALA A 919 -7.73 -84.60 15.58
C ALA A 919 -9.13 -83.94 15.61
N GLY A 920 -9.31 -82.95 16.49
CA GLY A 920 -10.56 -82.18 16.60
C GLY A 920 -10.63 -81.02 15.61
N LEU A 921 -11.70 -80.94 14.81
CA LEU A 921 -11.88 -79.86 13.82
C LEU A 921 -12.37 -78.52 14.42
N HIS A 922 -12.67 -78.48 15.72
CA HIS A 922 -13.25 -77.33 16.42
C HIS A 922 -12.29 -76.63 17.41
N GLU A 923 -10.98 -76.89 17.33
CA GLU A 923 -9.99 -76.23 18.18
C GLU A 923 -9.81 -74.74 17.79
N GLU A 924 -9.53 -73.86 18.76
CA GLU A 924 -9.26 -72.43 18.53
C GLU A 924 -7.92 -72.15 17.84
N ARG A 925 -7.04 -73.15 17.75
CA ARG A 925 -5.74 -73.12 17.07
C ARG A 925 -5.83 -73.85 15.72
N PHE A 926 -4.93 -73.51 14.82
CA PHE A 926 -4.78 -74.21 13.54
C PHE A 926 -4.19 -75.62 13.73
N LEU A 927 -4.75 -76.61 13.02
CA LEU A 927 -4.22 -77.97 12.96
C LEU A 927 -2.88 -78.03 12.20
N PRO A 928 -2.07 -79.10 12.36
CA PRO A 928 -0.87 -79.29 11.55
C PRO A 928 -1.19 -79.23 10.06
N PHE A 929 -0.44 -78.40 9.33
CA PHE A 929 -0.61 -78.13 7.89
C PHE A 929 -1.91 -77.45 7.49
N GLU A 930 -2.77 -77.02 8.44
CA GLU A 930 -4.02 -76.32 8.11
C GLU A 930 -3.74 -75.00 7.37
N GLY A 931 -4.39 -74.82 6.23
CA GLY A 931 -4.22 -73.65 5.38
C GLY A 931 -3.07 -73.73 4.38
N ALA A 932 -2.22 -74.77 4.43
CA ALA A 932 -1.19 -75.04 3.42
C ALA A 932 -1.82 -75.47 2.09
N GLY A 933 -1.11 -75.28 0.98
CA GLY A 933 -1.56 -75.71 -0.35
C GLY A 933 -1.57 -77.22 -0.54
N ALA A 934 -2.57 -77.74 -1.26
CA ALA A 934 -2.64 -79.15 -1.61
C ALA A 934 -1.53 -79.55 -2.59
N GLU A 935 -1.16 -78.66 -3.52
CA GLU A 935 0.09 -78.77 -4.29
C GLU A 935 1.26 -78.57 -3.32
N SER A 936 2.06 -79.61 -3.13
CA SER A 936 2.99 -79.65 -2.01
C SER A 936 4.14 -80.63 -2.21
N THR A 937 5.28 -80.32 -1.63
CA THR A 937 6.46 -81.21 -1.58
C THR A 937 6.67 -81.69 -0.16
N TRP A 938 6.72 -83.01 -0.01
CA TRP A 938 6.81 -83.72 1.27
C TRP A 938 8.13 -84.46 1.40
N LYS A 939 8.66 -84.47 2.61
CA LYS A 939 9.77 -85.35 3.02
C LYS A 939 9.21 -86.42 3.95
N ILE A 940 9.49 -87.67 3.62
CA ILE A 940 9.07 -88.85 4.39
C ILE A 940 10.33 -89.52 4.89
N GLU A 941 10.44 -89.67 6.21
CA GLU A 941 11.65 -90.21 6.86
C GLU A 941 11.29 -91.30 7.87
N LEU A 942 11.91 -92.46 7.71
CA LEU A 942 11.88 -93.61 8.60
C LEU A 942 13.23 -93.72 9.36
N PRO A 943 13.23 -94.13 10.64
CA PRO A 943 14.44 -94.29 11.44
C PRO A 943 15.39 -95.38 10.91
N THR A 944 16.51 -95.00 10.29
CA THR A 944 17.49 -95.94 9.72
C THR A 944 18.43 -96.59 10.74
N GLY A 945 18.62 -95.98 11.91
CA GLY A 945 19.56 -96.49 12.92
C GLY A 945 19.13 -97.79 13.58
N TYR A 946 17.83 -97.96 13.81
CA TYR A 946 17.22 -99.15 14.42
C TYR A 946 15.82 -99.39 13.81
N PRO A 947 15.72 -100.02 12.63
CA PRO A 947 14.44 -100.25 11.97
C PRO A 947 13.58 -101.21 12.80
N THR A 948 12.33 -100.81 13.08
CA THR A 948 11.38 -101.60 13.89
C THR A 948 10.68 -102.72 13.11
N PHE A 949 10.74 -102.67 11.78
CA PHE A 949 10.21 -103.67 10.85
C PHE A 949 11.01 -103.62 9.54
N ASP A 950 10.85 -104.63 8.69
CA ASP A 950 11.57 -104.70 7.42
C ASP A 950 10.92 -103.79 6.37
N TYR A 951 11.69 -102.79 5.90
CA TYR A 951 11.24 -101.81 4.92
C TYR A 951 11.04 -102.42 3.53
N SER A 952 11.65 -103.56 3.21
CA SER A 952 11.40 -104.27 1.95
C SER A 952 9.91 -104.63 1.77
N THR A 953 9.21 -104.84 2.88
CA THR A 953 7.80 -105.23 2.94
C THR A 953 6.81 -104.07 2.71
N ILE A 954 7.29 -102.83 2.64
CA ILE A 954 6.43 -101.65 2.44
C ILE A 954 5.82 -101.70 1.05
N SER A 955 4.56 -102.11 0.92
CA SER A 955 3.95 -102.25 -0.41
C SER A 955 3.69 -100.90 -1.08
N ASP A 956 3.33 -99.89 -0.30
CA ASP A 956 3.06 -98.52 -0.75
C ASP A 956 3.15 -97.53 0.44
N VAL A 957 3.13 -96.23 0.14
CA VAL A 957 2.85 -95.18 1.13
C VAL A 957 1.70 -94.33 0.60
N ILE A 958 0.67 -94.16 1.42
CA ILE A 958 -0.55 -93.45 1.07
C ILE A 958 -0.66 -92.18 1.90
N LEU A 959 -0.64 -91.03 1.23
CA LEU A 959 -0.98 -89.75 1.84
C LEU A 959 -2.49 -89.53 1.72
N HIS A 960 -3.17 -89.43 2.86
CA HIS A 960 -4.58 -89.05 2.97
C HIS A 960 -4.67 -87.53 3.15
N LEU A 961 -4.89 -86.81 2.05
CA LEU A 961 -5.03 -85.36 2.05
C LEU A 961 -6.51 -85.01 2.19
N ARG A 962 -6.90 -84.44 3.33
CA ARG A 962 -8.21 -83.78 3.48
C ARG A 962 -8.01 -82.31 3.20
N TYR A 963 -8.68 -81.79 2.18
CA TYR A 963 -8.53 -80.42 1.74
C TYR A 963 -9.87 -79.77 1.43
N THR A 964 -9.93 -78.45 1.52
CA THR A 964 -11.05 -77.67 1.03
C THR A 964 -10.72 -77.09 -0.34
N ALA A 965 -11.73 -76.93 -1.19
CA ALA A 965 -11.57 -76.30 -2.50
C ALA A 965 -12.79 -75.43 -2.86
N ARG A 966 -12.61 -74.58 -3.87
CA ARG A 966 -13.68 -73.77 -4.49
C ARG A 966 -13.81 -74.09 -5.98
N ARG A 967 -15.01 -73.95 -6.53
CA ARG A 967 -15.27 -74.05 -7.98
C ARG A 967 -15.15 -72.69 -8.63
N GLY A 968 -14.52 -72.61 -9.79
CA GLY A 968 -14.47 -71.34 -10.53
C GLY A 968 -13.66 -71.35 -11.82
N VAL A 969 -12.77 -72.32 -12.03
CA VAL A 969 -11.98 -72.40 -13.27
C VAL A 969 -12.79 -73.16 -14.34
N ASP A 970 -12.70 -72.73 -15.60
CA ASP A 970 -13.33 -73.44 -16.72
C ASP A 970 -12.73 -74.85 -16.90
N ALA A 971 -13.55 -75.88 -16.64
CA ALA A 971 -13.14 -77.27 -16.68
C ALA A 971 -12.59 -77.68 -18.06
N ALA A 972 -13.12 -77.15 -19.16
CA ALA A 972 -12.65 -77.51 -20.51
C ALA A 972 -11.21 -77.05 -20.77
N LYS A 973 -10.81 -75.91 -20.19
CA LYS A 973 -9.44 -75.38 -20.25
C LYS A 973 -8.48 -76.18 -19.38
N VAL A 974 -8.94 -76.64 -18.22
CA VAL A 974 -8.19 -77.56 -17.35
C VAL A 974 -7.96 -78.89 -18.06
N ASP A 975 -9.01 -79.49 -18.65
CA ASP A 975 -8.93 -80.76 -19.38
C ASP A 975 -8.04 -80.68 -20.63
N GLY A 976 -8.02 -79.52 -21.30
CA GLY A 976 -7.08 -79.25 -22.40
C GLY A 976 -5.64 -79.22 -21.92
N ALA A 977 -5.36 -78.43 -20.88
CA ALA A 977 -4.01 -78.33 -20.30
C ALA A 977 -3.53 -79.67 -19.71
N LEU A 978 -4.43 -80.44 -19.10
CA LEU A 978 -4.12 -81.78 -18.57
C LEU A 978 -3.77 -82.75 -19.70
N ARG A 979 -4.48 -82.72 -20.84
CA ARG A 979 -4.14 -83.54 -22.02
C ARG A 979 -2.77 -83.17 -22.57
N ASP A 980 -2.48 -81.87 -22.74
CA ASP A 980 -1.19 -81.40 -23.23
C ASP A 980 -0.04 -81.78 -22.28
N LEU A 981 -0.29 -81.72 -20.97
CA LEU A 981 0.69 -82.09 -19.95
C LEU A 981 0.97 -83.60 -19.99
N LEU A 982 -0.06 -84.45 -20.04
CA LEU A 982 0.08 -85.91 -20.08
C LEU A 982 0.76 -86.44 -21.36
N ALA A 983 0.71 -85.69 -22.46
CA ALA A 983 1.37 -86.03 -23.72
C ALA A 983 2.87 -85.72 -23.76
N ARG A 984 3.38 -84.87 -22.86
CA ARG A 984 4.80 -84.45 -22.86
C ARG A 984 5.67 -85.42 -22.06
N ALA A 985 6.65 -86.04 -22.73
CA ALA A 985 7.64 -86.90 -22.09
C ALA A 985 8.49 -86.14 -21.07
N GLY A 986 8.55 -86.67 -19.84
CA GLY A 986 9.40 -86.15 -18.76
C GLY A 986 8.78 -85.12 -17.81
N GLN A 987 7.59 -84.56 -18.10
CA GLN A 987 6.94 -83.56 -17.22
C GLN A 987 5.94 -84.15 -16.21
N THR A 988 5.36 -85.32 -16.51
CA THR A 988 4.27 -85.90 -15.70
C THR A 988 4.71 -86.95 -14.68
N GLY A 989 5.91 -87.50 -14.84
CA GLY A 989 6.42 -88.56 -13.97
C GLY A 989 5.71 -89.91 -14.10
N LEU A 990 4.79 -90.08 -15.06
CA LEU A 990 4.00 -91.31 -15.22
C LEU A 990 4.90 -92.54 -15.37
N ALA A 991 4.73 -93.47 -14.44
CA ALA A 991 5.50 -94.70 -14.39
C ALA A 991 4.62 -95.85 -13.90
N LEU A 992 4.80 -97.01 -14.52
CA LEU A 992 4.25 -98.27 -14.06
C LEU A 992 5.38 -99.06 -13.41
N MET A 993 5.19 -99.48 -12.18
CA MET A 993 6.14 -100.32 -11.44
C MET A 993 5.59 -101.74 -11.32
N VAL A 994 6.30 -102.68 -11.94
CA VAL A 994 6.01 -104.12 -11.94
C VAL A 994 7.15 -104.82 -11.19
N GLY A 995 6.87 -105.43 -10.05
CA GLY A 995 7.84 -106.28 -9.37
C GLY A 995 7.93 -107.63 -10.07
N LEU A 996 9.08 -108.00 -10.61
CA LEU A 996 9.22 -109.26 -11.37
C LEU A 996 8.81 -110.46 -10.52
N ARG A 997 9.24 -110.50 -9.26
CA ARG A 997 8.92 -111.58 -8.31
C ARG A 997 7.44 -111.68 -7.93
N HIS A 998 6.75 -110.55 -7.85
CA HIS A 998 5.40 -110.47 -7.24
C HIS A 998 4.30 -110.32 -8.28
N ASP A 999 4.54 -109.53 -9.32
CA ASP A 999 3.56 -109.20 -10.37
C ASP A 999 3.74 -110.09 -11.62
N LEU A 1000 4.93 -110.65 -11.88
CA LEU A 1000 5.25 -111.59 -12.98
C LEU A 1000 5.87 -112.89 -12.43
N ALA A 1001 5.21 -113.48 -11.43
CA ALA A 1001 5.78 -114.55 -10.62
C ALA A 1001 6.08 -115.84 -11.40
N ASP A 1002 5.25 -116.19 -12.39
CA ASP A 1002 5.40 -117.40 -13.19
C ASP A 1002 6.63 -117.29 -14.11
N GLU A 1003 6.77 -116.17 -14.83
CA GLU A 1003 7.91 -115.87 -15.71
C GLU A 1003 9.21 -115.72 -14.93
N TRP A 1004 9.14 -115.13 -13.73
CA TRP A 1004 10.28 -115.00 -12.83
C TRP A 1004 10.80 -116.36 -12.38
N GLN A 1005 9.90 -117.29 -12.06
CA GLN A 1005 10.27 -118.64 -11.63
C GLN A 1005 10.86 -119.47 -12.78
N GLU A 1006 10.34 -119.33 -14.00
CA GLU A 1006 10.94 -119.92 -15.20
C GLU A 1006 12.36 -119.41 -15.45
N PHE A 1007 12.60 -118.10 -15.30
CA PHE A 1007 13.95 -117.53 -15.43
C PHE A 1007 14.92 -118.00 -14.35
N ILE A 1008 14.47 -118.18 -13.10
CA ILE A 1008 15.37 -118.67 -12.04
C ILE A 1008 15.77 -120.13 -12.28
N THR A 1009 14.84 -120.97 -12.76
CA THR A 1009 15.05 -122.42 -12.87
C THR A 1009 15.63 -122.84 -14.23
N GLY A 1010 15.44 -122.06 -15.29
CA GLY A 1010 15.96 -122.31 -16.63
C GLY A 1010 17.36 -121.74 -16.89
N THR A 1011 17.88 -121.95 -18.11
CA THR A 1011 19.16 -121.40 -18.60
C THR A 1011 19.01 -120.25 -19.59
N ASP A 1012 17.81 -120.01 -20.11
CA ASP A 1012 17.52 -118.98 -21.12
C ASP A 1012 17.32 -117.60 -20.47
N ASP A 1013 17.60 -116.53 -21.22
CA ASP A 1013 17.46 -115.15 -20.75
C ASP A 1013 16.01 -114.81 -20.35
N PHE A 1014 15.82 -113.82 -19.46
CA PHE A 1014 14.48 -113.46 -18.96
C PHE A 1014 13.65 -112.91 -20.11
N SER A 1015 12.46 -113.46 -20.32
CA SER A 1015 11.50 -113.01 -21.33
C SER A 1015 10.11 -113.00 -20.69
N ALA A 1016 9.46 -111.84 -20.63
CA ALA A 1016 8.09 -111.71 -20.13
C ALA A 1016 7.27 -110.74 -20.99
N THR A 1017 5.94 -110.92 -21.01
CA THR A 1017 5.04 -110.02 -21.76
C THR A 1017 4.34 -109.05 -20.82
N VAL A 1018 4.50 -107.75 -21.06
CA VAL A 1018 3.78 -106.69 -20.33
C VAL A 1018 2.52 -106.33 -21.10
N ASP A 1019 1.37 -106.62 -20.50
CA ASP A 1019 0.05 -106.33 -21.04
C ASP A 1019 -0.41 -104.91 -20.69
N ARG A 1020 -1.20 -104.30 -21.58
CA ARG A 1020 -1.84 -102.99 -21.39
C ARG A 1020 -2.72 -102.93 -20.14
N THR A 1021 -3.24 -104.07 -19.68
CA THR A 1021 -4.07 -104.18 -18.47
C THR A 1021 -3.36 -103.78 -17.18
N LEU A 1022 -2.02 -103.84 -17.14
CA LEU A 1022 -1.22 -103.43 -15.98
C LEU A 1022 -1.13 -101.91 -15.80
N PHE A 1023 -1.43 -101.12 -16.84
CA PHE A 1023 -1.42 -99.66 -16.73
C PHE A 1023 -2.68 -99.15 -16.01
N PRO A 1024 -2.60 -98.00 -15.30
CA PRO A 1024 -3.73 -97.43 -14.59
C PRO A 1024 -4.95 -97.21 -15.49
N TYR A 1025 -6.17 -97.40 -14.96
CA TYR A 1025 -7.40 -97.37 -15.75
C TYR A 1025 -7.56 -96.12 -16.64
N PHE A 1026 -7.12 -94.94 -16.19
CA PHE A 1026 -7.23 -93.69 -16.96
C PHE A 1026 -6.38 -93.65 -18.25
N THR A 1027 -5.44 -94.58 -18.41
CA THR A 1027 -4.60 -94.71 -19.61
C THR A 1027 -5.22 -95.64 -20.66
N GLN A 1028 -6.16 -96.50 -20.27
CA GLN A 1028 -6.63 -97.61 -21.11
C GLN A 1028 -7.26 -97.14 -22.42
N SER A 1029 -7.93 -95.98 -22.43
CA SER A 1029 -8.56 -95.38 -23.62
C SER A 1029 -7.65 -94.45 -24.45
N ARG A 1030 -6.36 -94.34 -24.12
CA ARG A 1030 -5.41 -93.40 -24.76
C ARG A 1030 -4.18 -94.12 -25.33
N PRO A 1031 -3.56 -93.64 -26.41
CA PRO A 1031 -2.36 -94.27 -26.95
C PRO A 1031 -1.19 -94.14 -25.96
N VAL A 1032 -0.68 -95.26 -25.45
CA VAL A 1032 0.44 -95.26 -24.51
C VAL A 1032 1.75 -95.30 -25.30
N THR A 1033 2.59 -94.28 -25.10
CA THR A 1033 3.95 -94.23 -25.65
C THR A 1033 4.95 -94.55 -24.55
N ILE A 1034 5.77 -95.58 -24.75
CA ILE A 1034 6.79 -96.00 -23.80
C ILE A 1034 8.03 -95.14 -24.01
N VAL A 1035 8.45 -94.46 -22.94
CA VAL A 1035 9.61 -93.57 -22.94
C VAL A 1035 10.87 -94.33 -22.53
N SER A 1036 10.78 -95.19 -21.51
CA SER A 1036 11.92 -95.99 -21.05
C SER A 1036 11.48 -97.23 -20.30
N LEU A 1037 12.27 -98.30 -20.44
CA LEU A 1037 12.13 -99.56 -19.71
C LEU A 1037 13.39 -99.78 -18.88
N GLN A 1038 13.25 -99.79 -17.56
CA GLN A 1038 14.40 -99.89 -16.64
C GLN A 1038 14.14 -100.90 -15.54
N LEU A 1039 15.12 -101.77 -15.29
CA LEU A 1039 15.16 -102.66 -14.14
C LEU A 1039 15.89 -101.98 -12.97
N TYR A 1040 15.33 -102.13 -11.78
CA TYR A 1040 15.87 -101.68 -10.52
C TYR A 1040 16.03 -102.88 -9.58
N GLY A 1041 17.20 -102.98 -8.95
CA GLY A 1041 17.46 -103.98 -7.89
C GLY A 1041 17.50 -103.32 -6.52
N ALA A 1042 18.17 -103.95 -5.56
CA ALA A 1042 18.33 -103.41 -4.20
C ALA A 1042 19.03 -102.03 -4.16
N ASP A 1043 19.98 -101.78 -5.07
CA ASP A 1043 20.57 -100.45 -5.27
C ASP A 1043 19.80 -99.68 -6.35
N VAL A 1044 18.93 -98.79 -5.90
CA VAL A 1044 18.04 -97.97 -6.75
C VAL A 1044 18.83 -96.95 -7.58
N SER A 1045 20.08 -96.65 -7.23
CA SER A 1045 20.91 -95.66 -7.93
C SER A 1045 21.50 -96.16 -9.26
N ARG A 1046 21.40 -97.47 -9.55
CA ARG A 1046 21.99 -98.12 -10.73
C ARG A 1046 20.93 -98.83 -11.57
N PRO A 1047 20.02 -98.12 -12.24
CA PRO A 1047 19.03 -98.74 -13.10
C PRO A 1047 19.69 -99.36 -14.34
N ARG A 1048 19.20 -100.53 -14.75
CA ARG A 1048 19.57 -101.18 -16.01
C ARG A 1048 18.49 -100.95 -17.05
N THR A 1049 18.79 -100.17 -18.09
CA THR A 1049 17.89 -100.00 -19.23
C THR A 1049 17.86 -101.26 -20.09
N ILE A 1050 16.66 -101.71 -20.44
CA ILE A 1050 16.44 -102.91 -21.25
C ILE A 1050 15.49 -102.62 -22.42
N GLY A 1051 15.60 -103.39 -23.49
CA GLY A 1051 14.74 -103.26 -24.67
C GLY A 1051 14.83 -101.93 -25.43
N ASP A 1052 14.11 -101.83 -26.54
CA ASP A 1052 13.92 -100.58 -27.29
C ASP A 1052 12.52 -100.00 -27.01
N PRO A 1053 12.40 -98.83 -26.34
CA PRO A 1053 11.12 -98.19 -26.04
C PRO A 1053 10.25 -97.91 -27.28
N ALA A 1054 10.85 -97.63 -28.44
CA ALA A 1054 10.11 -97.36 -29.68
C ALA A 1054 9.46 -98.64 -30.24
N ALA A 1055 10.20 -99.74 -30.19
CA ALA A 1055 9.69 -101.07 -30.55
C ALA A 1055 8.58 -101.51 -29.58
N ALA A 1056 8.79 -101.32 -28.27
CA ALA A 1056 7.78 -101.63 -27.25
C ALA A 1056 6.50 -100.81 -27.44
N THR A 1057 6.61 -99.53 -27.79
CA THR A 1057 5.46 -98.67 -28.10
C THR A 1057 4.67 -99.19 -29.30
N SER A 1058 5.37 -99.55 -30.37
CA SER A 1058 4.74 -100.05 -31.60
C SER A 1058 4.07 -101.41 -31.38
N ALA A 1059 4.69 -102.30 -30.59
CA ALA A 1059 4.14 -103.60 -30.20
C ALA A 1059 2.88 -103.45 -29.34
N LEU A 1060 2.92 -102.55 -28.34
CA LEU A 1060 1.78 -102.24 -27.47
C LEU A 1060 0.60 -101.65 -28.26
N ALA A 1061 0.87 -100.84 -29.28
CA ALA A 1061 -0.16 -100.28 -30.15
C ALA A 1061 -0.77 -101.32 -31.11
N ALA A 1062 0.03 -102.25 -31.62
CA ALA A 1062 -0.42 -103.24 -32.61
C ALA A 1062 -1.10 -104.47 -31.98
N SER A 1063 -0.59 -104.97 -30.85
CA SER A 1063 -0.97 -106.27 -30.28
C SER A 1063 -1.52 -106.19 -28.85
N GLY A 1064 -1.50 -105.01 -28.22
CA GLY A 1064 -1.97 -104.82 -26.83
C GLY A 1064 -0.97 -105.25 -25.75
N ALA A 1065 0.16 -105.86 -26.12
CA ALA A 1065 1.25 -106.22 -25.21
C ALA A 1065 2.62 -106.00 -25.88
N PHE A 1066 3.69 -105.98 -25.10
CA PHE A 1066 5.06 -106.01 -25.61
C PHE A 1066 5.92 -106.98 -24.80
N ALA A 1067 6.88 -107.62 -25.47
CA ALA A 1067 7.84 -108.49 -24.81
C ALA A 1067 8.98 -107.68 -24.17
N VAL A 1068 9.45 -108.16 -23.03
CA VAL A 1068 10.55 -107.62 -22.26
C VAL A 1068 11.59 -108.71 -22.09
N ASP A 1069 12.66 -108.59 -22.86
CA ASP A 1069 13.77 -109.54 -22.87
C ASP A 1069 15.00 -108.93 -22.20
N ALA A 1070 15.63 -109.67 -21.29
CA ALA A 1070 16.84 -109.23 -20.59
C ALA A 1070 17.75 -110.41 -20.20
N ALA A 1071 19.02 -110.33 -20.61
CA ALA A 1071 20.02 -111.32 -20.25
C ALA A 1071 20.40 -111.23 -18.76
N ALA A 1072 20.69 -112.37 -18.12
CA ALA A 1072 21.14 -112.39 -16.73
C ALA A 1072 22.48 -111.66 -16.58
N ASP A 1073 22.62 -110.83 -15.55
CA ASP A 1073 23.86 -110.11 -15.28
C ASP A 1073 24.94 -111.07 -14.71
N PRO A 1074 26.23 -110.90 -15.08
CA PRO A 1074 27.30 -111.65 -14.44
C PRO A 1074 27.36 -111.31 -12.94
N PRO A 1075 27.69 -112.29 -12.07
CA PRO A 1075 27.68 -112.08 -10.63
C PRO A 1075 28.68 -110.99 -10.21
N GLY A 1076 28.17 -109.90 -9.62
CA GLY A 1076 28.97 -108.77 -9.14
C GLY A 1076 28.12 -107.69 -8.46
N PRO A 1077 28.75 -106.72 -7.75
CA PRO A 1077 28.08 -105.68 -6.95
C PRO A 1077 27.34 -104.59 -7.76
N GLY A 1078 27.11 -104.83 -9.04
CA GLY A 1078 26.27 -104.00 -9.92
C GLY A 1078 25.28 -104.82 -10.74
N ALA A 1079 25.11 -106.11 -10.41
CA ALA A 1079 24.14 -106.98 -11.06
C ALA A 1079 22.72 -106.61 -10.59
N VAL A 1080 21.86 -106.25 -11.54
CA VAL A 1080 20.46 -105.90 -11.25
C VAL A 1080 19.57 -107.10 -11.46
N LEU A 1081 19.77 -107.84 -12.56
CA LEU A 1081 19.00 -109.02 -12.89
C LEU A 1081 19.84 -110.28 -12.65
N THR A 1082 19.72 -110.85 -11.44
CA THR A 1082 20.40 -112.11 -11.06
C THR A 1082 19.42 -113.27 -10.95
N ARG A 1083 19.83 -114.48 -11.34
CA ARG A 1083 19.04 -115.71 -11.11
C ARG A 1083 19.11 -116.13 -9.64
N SER A 1084 18.44 -115.38 -8.76
CA SER A 1084 18.34 -115.65 -7.33
C SER A 1084 16.88 -115.54 -6.88
N ALA A 1085 16.41 -116.52 -6.10
CA ALA A 1085 15.04 -116.55 -5.59
C ALA A 1085 14.72 -115.41 -4.62
N ASP A 1086 15.74 -114.83 -3.98
CA ASP A 1086 15.61 -113.74 -3.02
C ASP A 1086 15.88 -112.36 -3.62
N ALA A 1087 16.16 -112.27 -4.93
CA ALA A 1087 16.37 -110.99 -5.59
C ALA A 1087 15.03 -110.29 -5.87
N ASP A 1088 14.83 -109.11 -5.26
CA ASP A 1088 13.72 -108.23 -5.57
C ASP A 1088 14.11 -107.28 -6.71
N VAL A 1089 13.65 -107.62 -7.91
CA VAL A 1089 13.87 -106.83 -9.13
C VAL A 1089 12.57 -106.19 -9.57
N PHE A 1090 12.60 -104.89 -9.86
CA PHE A 1090 11.45 -104.10 -10.27
C PHE A 1090 11.66 -103.54 -11.67
N LEU A 1091 10.72 -103.81 -12.56
CA LEU A 1091 10.60 -103.16 -13.86
C LEU A 1091 9.81 -101.87 -13.69
N VAL A 1092 10.45 -100.73 -13.98
CA VAL A 1092 9.79 -99.42 -14.05
C VAL A 1092 9.67 -99.03 -15.52
N VAL A 1093 8.43 -98.97 -16.00
CA VAL A 1093 8.07 -98.55 -17.34
C VAL A 1093 7.61 -97.09 -17.27
N ARG A 1094 8.39 -96.16 -17.82
CA ARG A 1094 7.97 -94.75 -17.94
C ARG A 1094 7.23 -94.54 -19.24
N TYR A 1095 6.10 -93.82 -19.19
CA TYR A 1095 5.22 -93.69 -20.34
C TYR A 1095 4.55 -92.31 -20.43
N THR A 1096 4.01 -91.98 -21.60
CA THR A 1096 3.16 -90.80 -21.87
C THR A 1096 1.89 -91.19 -22.62
N LEU A 1097 0.90 -90.29 -22.68
CA LEU A 1097 -0.44 -90.55 -23.22
C LEU A 1097 -0.86 -89.67 -24.39
#